data_AF-A0A267ESS4-F1
#
_entry.id   AF-A0A267ESS4-F1
#
_cell.length_a   1.000
_cell.length_b   1.000
_cell.length_c   1.000
_cell.angle_alpha   90.00
_cell.angle_beta   90.00
_cell.angle_gamma   90.00
#
_symmetry.space_group_name_H-M   'P 1'
#
loop_
_entity.id
_entity.type
_entity.pdbx_description
1 polymer ?
#
loop_
_entity_poly.entity_id
_entity_poly.type
_entity_poly.pdbx_seq_one_letter_code
_entity_poly.pdbx_strand_id
1 'polypeptide(L)'
;MMEPWILPFPDEKLQKLTQPDPRNRARVGDSPADLHTLAHDVIRGDFGQVRRLATRKLVTSADAARRTVLMLVADAPETPVHTEKCILYLFELGANPKAADANGDTAAHLAARRDHLRLLTLQSFDAKWLRNDNGATPLIEAARTGSWKCVKHLLHLLRQDGFNEYENRENSKRSRLIGLKNRERRSASDLARRSGYPELASYIEREMRLILDAHGDICGLTAQEEADRHKLQRLAEAGDWAGLRRAATRGSCDLPDKWGRTALMHAARNCTCGDEALWEQLVQLGDPTCVDIVAASCLHHAASAGNSAAASALLAAGASYNAGNRWKSLDSVADGSLKARGGRTALAAGWKSELAELPRGPEGPPFLERWDVVRLIGRGGFGDVHEVRTDTGVTCAAKTLRLPVQLGDELDSVSTEIHRAVESEKNLCRLRHPNIVTFLHIAQPEPAIVVVFMELLDGRSLERFINNKPLDELTIRDFSEQICRALLYLHSRQPPVIHRDINCSNIIVCADNTRIKLIDFGLSIKLEQSVSHMSASTQSPKGTLNFMAPELLAPEESDNPRYSRESDIWAFGCSVFQMASGRRPFAEHKMRHTLPEKLRSSGAPTLPTGCSAELQDFYSRCTAMDRKSRKSALELMGHEFLIVSSVFKDSWDSIRFVARGFFGDIQEVVTDRGIRCAAKTLRLPVQLGDQKETKMKNIDKAVESEKNLCRLRHPNIVRFLHIAQTEPATVVVFMELLDGRSLERFINNKPLDEPKIRDFSEQICRALLYLHCRQPPVIHRDINCSNIIVCADNTRIKLIDFGLSIKLEQSVSHISASTQSPKGTLNFLAPELLGIGTFDSMQCSSSRESDIWAFGCLVFQMASGARPFSRFKSFWEMAQYLDRRGAPALPDGRSAELRDFYSRCTAKTRSERNSAQQLLEHEFLTKKPGSYTLRAKPRWF
;
A
#
# COMPACT_ATOMS: atom_id res chain seq x y z
N MET A 1 15.60 -0.27 -27.22
CA MET A 1 14.29 -0.95 -27.28
C MET A 1 14.07 -1.63 -25.94
N MET A 2 13.43 -0.93 -25.00
CA MET A 2 13.20 -1.45 -23.64
C MET A 2 11.88 -2.23 -23.61
N GLU A 3 11.94 -3.46 -23.11
CA GLU A 3 10.82 -4.37 -22.88
C GLU A 3 9.78 -3.73 -21.93
N PRO A 4 8.50 -3.58 -22.33
CA PRO A 4 7.40 -3.50 -21.38
C PRO A 4 6.85 -4.93 -21.16
N TRP A 5 6.14 -5.16 -20.06
CA TRP A 5 5.23 -6.30 -19.81
C TRP A 5 5.67 -7.45 -18.89
N ILE A 6 6.77 -7.34 -18.16
CA ILE A 6 6.83 -7.86 -16.78
C ILE A 6 7.51 -6.81 -15.93
N LEU A 7 6.73 -5.97 -15.25
CA LEU A 7 7.27 -5.20 -14.14
C LEU A 7 7.44 -6.17 -12.97
N PRO A 8 8.63 -6.32 -12.37
CA PRO A 8 8.71 -6.85 -11.02
C PRO A 8 7.85 -5.95 -10.13
N PHE A 9 7.10 -6.55 -9.20
CA PHE A 9 6.14 -5.85 -8.34
C PHE A 9 6.75 -4.57 -7.75
N PRO A 10 6.07 -3.40 -7.82
CA PRO A 10 6.33 -2.31 -6.90
C PRO A 10 5.49 -2.58 -5.64
N ASP A 11 5.84 -3.61 -4.89
CA ASP A 11 5.21 -3.92 -3.61
C ASP A 11 6.32 -4.21 -2.60
N GLU A 12 6.74 -3.17 -1.86
CA GLU A 12 7.76 -3.23 -0.79
C GLU A 12 7.46 -4.33 0.26
N LYS A 13 6.19 -4.78 0.36
CA LYS A 13 5.76 -5.91 1.20
C LYS A 13 6.23 -7.27 0.67
N LEU A 14 6.36 -7.48 -0.65
CA LEU A 14 6.85 -8.73 -1.22
C LEU A 14 8.38 -8.85 -1.07
N GLN A 15 9.12 -7.74 -1.20
CA GLN A 15 10.58 -7.72 -0.96
C GLN A 15 10.97 -8.00 0.51
N LYS A 16 10.09 -7.70 1.46
CA LYS A 16 10.26 -8.14 2.87
C LYS A 16 10.03 -9.64 3.05
N LEU A 17 9.18 -10.26 2.23
CA LEU A 17 8.93 -11.70 2.19
C LEU A 17 9.97 -12.47 1.37
N THR A 18 10.78 -11.79 0.55
CA THR A 18 11.82 -12.40 -0.29
C THR A 18 13.18 -12.50 0.38
N GLN A 19 13.34 -12.04 1.62
CA GLN A 19 14.54 -12.33 2.39
C GLN A 19 14.59 -13.83 2.72
N PRO A 20 15.71 -14.52 2.45
CA PRO A 20 15.88 -15.90 2.88
C PRO A 20 15.72 -15.96 4.41
N ASP A 21 15.01 -16.97 4.92
CA ASP A 21 14.79 -17.12 6.37
C ASP A 21 16.15 -17.14 7.09
N PRO A 22 16.41 -16.24 8.06
CA PRO A 22 17.67 -16.21 8.82
C PRO A 22 17.91 -17.50 9.62
N ARG A 23 16.89 -18.36 9.77
CA ARG A 23 17.01 -19.72 10.32
C ARG A 23 17.56 -20.75 9.34
N ASN A 24 18.00 -20.36 8.14
CA ASN A 24 18.77 -21.22 7.23
C ASN A 24 20.15 -21.57 7.82
N ARG A 25 20.12 -22.40 8.88
CA ARG A 25 21.25 -23.15 9.41
C ARG A 25 21.63 -24.22 8.38
N ALA A 26 22.70 -23.96 7.64
CA ALA A 26 23.80 -24.87 7.30
C ALA A 26 23.56 -26.38 7.00
N ARG A 27 22.33 -26.84 6.70
CA ARG A 27 22.02 -28.28 6.53
C ARG A 27 21.21 -28.66 5.30
N VAL A 28 20.93 -27.74 4.38
CA VAL A 28 20.41 -28.10 3.05
C VAL A 28 21.60 -28.17 2.11
N GLY A 29 21.92 -29.37 1.62
CA GLY A 29 22.92 -29.53 0.56
C GLY A 29 22.37 -28.91 -0.72
N ASP A 30 23.23 -28.34 -1.57
CA ASP A 30 22.82 -27.96 -2.92
C ASP A 30 22.78 -29.22 -3.81
N SER A 31 22.02 -30.24 -3.41
CA SER A 31 21.97 -31.52 -4.13
C SER A 31 20.89 -31.47 -5.23
N PRO A 32 21.01 -32.29 -6.29
CA PRO A 32 19.93 -32.46 -7.26
C PRO A 32 18.59 -32.89 -6.64
N ALA A 33 18.60 -33.58 -5.50
CA ALA A 33 17.38 -33.98 -4.79
C ALA A 33 16.64 -32.76 -4.18
N ASP A 34 17.38 -31.74 -3.73
CA ASP A 34 16.81 -30.50 -3.20
C ASP A 34 16.16 -29.66 -4.30
N LEU A 35 16.71 -29.69 -5.52
CA LEU A 35 16.13 -29.04 -6.70
C LEU A 35 14.76 -29.66 -7.05
N HIS A 36 14.66 -30.98 -7.04
CA HIS A 36 13.39 -31.69 -7.28
C HIS A 36 12.37 -31.47 -6.15
N THR A 37 12.84 -31.43 -4.90
CA THR A 37 11.98 -31.11 -3.75
C THR A 37 11.43 -29.70 -3.86
N LEU A 38 12.26 -28.73 -4.24
CA LEU A 38 11.84 -27.36 -4.47
C LEU A 38 10.81 -27.27 -5.61
N ALA A 39 11.05 -27.95 -6.73
CA ALA A 39 10.10 -27.98 -7.84
C ALA A 39 8.74 -28.57 -7.41
N HIS A 40 8.75 -29.64 -6.61
CA HIS A 40 7.56 -30.27 -6.09
C HIS A 40 6.77 -29.37 -5.12
N ASP A 41 7.45 -28.63 -4.24
CA ASP A 41 6.80 -27.67 -3.34
C ASP A 41 6.17 -26.49 -4.13
N VAL A 42 6.83 -26.04 -5.21
CA VAL A 42 6.29 -25.03 -6.12
C VAL A 42 5.05 -25.55 -6.84
N ILE A 43 5.07 -26.79 -7.34
CA ILE A 43 3.93 -27.44 -7.99
C ILE A 43 2.73 -27.53 -7.04
N ARG A 44 2.95 -27.78 -5.75
CA ARG A 44 1.89 -27.80 -4.72
C ARG A 44 1.41 -26.40 -4.30
N GLY A 45 2.14 -25.35 -4.66
CA GLY A 45 1.86 -23.98 -4.22
C GLY A 45 2.15 -23.74 -2.73
N ASP A 46 3.00 -24.57 -2.10
CA ASP A 46 3.38 -24.41 -0.69
C ASP A 46 4.45 -23.31 -0.55
N PHE A 47 3.99 -22.07 -0.56
CA PHE A 47 4.87 -20.91 -0.46
C PHE A 47 5.73 -20.91 0.82
N GLY A 48 5.25 -21.53 1.91
CA GLY A 48 5.98 -21.62 3.17
C GLY A 48 7.18 -22.57 3.09
N GLN A 49 7.05 -23.69 2.38
CA GLN A 49 8.14 -24.63 2.11
C GLN A 49 9.09 -24.09 1.04
N VAL A 50 8.57 -23.51 -0.04
CA VAL A 50 9.37 -22.86 -1.08
C VAL A 50 10.27 -21.78 -0.49
N ARG A 51 9.76 -20.93 0.42
CA ARG A 51 10.56 -19.89 1.09
C ARG A 51 11.65 -20.44 2.01
N ARG A 52 11.46 -21.65 2.55
CA ARG A 52 12.47 -22.33 3.38
C ARG A 52 13.58 -22.95 2.55
N LEU A 53 13.23 -23.56 1.42
CA LEU A 53 14.17 -24.34 0.60
C LEU A 53 14.85 -23.53 -0.50
N ALA A 54 14.18 -22.52 -1.07
CA ALA A 54 14.69 -21.76 -2.21
C ALA A 54 15.87 -20.86 -1.83
N THR A 55 17.02 -21.12 -2.44
CA THR A 55 18.21 -20.25 -2.37
C THR A 55 18.59 -19.78 -3.76
N ARG A 56 19.28 -18.64 -3.88
CA ARG A 56 19.77 -18.14 -5.19
C ARG A 56 20.61 -19.17 -5.94
N LYS A 57 21.41 -19.95 -5.21
CA LYS A 57 22.25 -21.01 -5.78
C LYS A 57 21.41 -22.20 -6.26
N LEU A 58 20.44 -22.65 -5.48
CA LEU A 58 19.57 -23.76 -5.85
C LEU A 58 18.65 -23.39 -7.03
N VAL A 59 18.09 -22.19 -7.02
CA VAL A 59 17.17 -21.69 -8.07
C VAL A 59 17.87 -21.50 -9.43
N THR A 60 19.19 -21.24 -9.43
CA THR A 60 20.01 -21.15 -10.64
C THR A 60 20.71 -22.45 -11.01
N SER A 61 20.59 -23.50 -10.19
CA SER A 61 21.14 -24.82 -10.46
C SER A 61 20.30 -25.59 -11.49
N ALA A 62 20.88 -26.67 -12.02
CA ALA A 62 20.22 -27.55 -12.96
C ALA A 62 20.52 -29.01 -12.65
N ASP A 63 19.60 -29.91 -13.00
CA ASP A 63 19.80 -31.36 -12.88
C ASP A 63 20.76 -31.90 -13.96
N ALA A 64 20.95 -33.22 -13.97
CA ALA A 64 21.82 -33.89 -14.95
C ALA A 64 21.38 -33.69 -16.42
N ALA A 65 20.11 -33.38 -16.66
CA ALA A 65 19.56 -33.05 -17.98
C ALA A 65 19.58 -31.54 -18.28
N ARG A 66 20.28 -30.75 -17.46
CA ARG A 66 20.33 -29.28 -17.49
C ARG A 66 18.96 -28.62 -17.26
N ARG A 67 18.04 -29.31 -16.59
CA ARG A 67 16.72 -28.74 -16.26
C ARG A 67 16.79 -27.91 -14.99
N THR A 68 16.29 -26.68 -15.07
CA THR A 68 16.15 -25.77 -13.92
C THR A 68 14.85 -26.04 -13.16
N VAL A 69 14.71 -25.45 -11.97
CA VAL A 69 13.45 -25.53 -11.19
C VAL A 69 12.22 -25.10 -12.01
N LEU A 70 12.35 -24.05 -12.85
CA LEU A 70 11.26 -23.57 -13.70
C LEU A 70 10.86 -24.60 -14.78
N MET A 71 11.83 -25.34 -15.32
CA MET A 71 11.57 -26.38 -16.31
C MET A 71 10.90 -27.60 -15.69
N LEU A 72 11.32 -27.99 -14.48
CA LEU A 72 10.71 -29.07 -13.73
C LEU A 72 9.24 -28.76 -13.37
N VAL A 73 8.96 -27.51 -12.98
CA VAL A 73 7.59 -27.04 -12.73
C VAL A 73 6.79 -26.99 -14.04
N ALA A 74 7.39 -26.52 -15.14
CA ALA A 74 6.73 -26.44 -16.44
C ALA A 74 6.37 -27.81 -17.03
N ASP A 75 7.10 -28.86 -16.68
CA ASP A 75 6.85 -30.24 -17.13
C ASP A 75 5.78 -30.97 -16.30
N ALA A 76 5.32 -30.37 -15.19
CA ALA A 76 4.26 -30.92 -14.36
C ALA A 76 2.87 -30.71 -15.00
N PRO A 77 1.88 -31.58 -14.69
CA PRO A 77 0.48 -31.31 -14.99
C PRO A 77 0.00 -30.05 -14.23
N GLU A 78 -1.08 -29.41 -14.73
CA GLU A 78 -1.58 -28.11 -14.28
C GLU A 78 -1.38 -27.81 -12.77
N THR A 79 -0.78 -26.66 -12.47
CA THR A 79 -0.50 -26.23 -11.09
C THR A 79 -1.65 -25.40 -10.49
N PRO A 80 -1.90 -25.46 -9.18
CA PRO A 80 -2.86 -24.60 -8.49
C PRO A 80 -2.60 -23.11 -8.68
N VAL A 81 -3.63 -22.27 -8.49
CA VAL A 81 -3.54 -20.80 -8.59
C VAL A 81 -2.43 -20.22 -7.69
N HIS A 82 -2.21 -20.82 -6.52
CA HIS A 82 -1.21 -20.38 -5.55
C HIS A 82 0.25 -20.55 -6.03
N THR A 83 0.49 -21.35 -7.07
CA THR A 83 1.82 -21.55 -7.66
C THR A 83 2.37 -20.29 -8.33
N GLU A 84 1.53 -19.37 -8.80
CA GLU A 84 1.95 -18.08 -9.39
C GLU A 84 2.85 -17.30 -8.42
N LYS A 85 2.47 -17.24 -7.13
CA LYS A 85 3.27 -16.58 -6.09
C LYS A 85 4.65 -17.23 -5.90
N CYS A 86 4.72 -18.55 -6.01
CA CYS A 86 5.97 -19.28 -5.88
C CYS A 86 6.89 -19.03 -7.08
N ILE A 87 6.36 -19.08 -8.31
CA ILE A 87 7.14 -18.82 -9.54
C ILE A 87 7.68 -17.39 -9.55
N LEU A 88 6.86 -16.40 -9.18
CA LEU A 88 7.29 -15.00 -9.09
C LEU A 88 8.43 -14.83 -8.07
N TYR A 89 8.34 -15.53 -6.93
CA TYR A 89 9.42 -15.54 -5.94
C TYR A 89 10.71 -16.17 -6.46
N LEU A 90 10.62 -17.23 -7.28
CA LEU A 90 11.79 -17.81 -7.94
C LEU A 90 12.46 -16.81 -8.90
N PHE A 91 11.69 -16.03 -9.66
CA PHE A 91 12.25 -14.97 -10.52
C PHE A 91 13.01 -13.91 -9.72
N GLU A 92 12.46 -13.47 -8.58
CA GLU A 92 13.13 -12.51 -7.67
C GLU A 92 14.43 -13.08 -7.09
N LEU A 93 14.48 -14.40 -6.83
CA LEU A 93 15.71 -15.08 -6.40
C LEU A 93 16.72 -15.30 -7.53
N GLY A 94 16.38 -14.95 -8.78
CA GLY A 94 17.26 -15.00 -9.94
C GLY A 94 17.07 -16.21 -10.85
N ALA A 95 15.92 -16.88 -10.83
CA ALA A 95 15.59 -17.92 -11.82
C ALA A 95 15.65 -17.34 -13.23
N ASN A 96 16.40 -17.98 -14.13
CA ASN A 96 16.54 -17.51 -15.52
C ASN A 96 15.46 -18.12 -16.42
N PRO A 97 14.46 -17.35 -16.93
CA PRO A 97 13.42 -17.86 -17.83
C PRO A 97 13.94 -18.25 -19.22
N LYS A 98 15.11 -17.73 -19.62
CA LYS A 98 15.74 -18.01 -20.91
C LYS A 98 16.76 -19.16 -20.85
N ALA A 99 16.93 -19.81 -19.68
CA ALA A 99 17.75 -21.02 -19.59
C ALA A 99 17.15 -22.13 -20.46
N ALA A 100 18.01 -22.99 -20.99
CA ALA A 100 17.62 -24.10 -21.86
C ALA A 100 18.19 -25.43 -21.33
N ASP A 101 17.42 -26.50 -21.49
CA ASP A 101 17.83 -27.86 -21.15
C ASP A 101 18.78 -28.46 -22.21
N ALA A 102 19.08 -29.75 -22.12
CA ALA A 102 19.94 -30.45 -23.07
C ALA A 102 19.42 -30.49 -24.52
N ASN A 103 18.13 -30.22 -24.76
CA ASN A 103 17.50 -30.18 -26.09
C ASN A 103 17.27 -28.74 -26.59
N GLY A 104 17.76 -27.74 -25.85
CA GLY A 104 17.47 -26.34 -26.13
C GLY A 104 16.06 -25.91 -25.70
N ASP A 105 15.29 -26.75 -25.00
CA ASP A 105 13.95 -26.40 -24.53
C ASP A 105 14.04 -25.49 -23.31
N THR A 106 13.33 -24.36 -23.37
CA THR A 106 13.15 -23.46 -22.22
C THR A 106 11.91 -23.85 -21.40
N ALA A 107 11.73 -23.26 -20.21
CA ALA A 107 10.50 -23.44 -19.44
C ALA A 107 9.23 -23.06 -20.23
N ALA A 108 9.32 -22.11 -21.18
CA ALA A 108 8.22 -21.77 -22.07
C ALA A 108 7.87 -22.89 -23.06
N HIS A 109 8.86 -23.62 -23.60
CA HIS A 109 8.63 -24.75 -24.49
C HIS A 109 7.95 -25.91 -23.75
N LEU A 110 8.42 -26.22 -22.54
CA LEU A 110 7.85 -27.27 -21.71
C LEU A 110 6.42 -26.92 -21.27
N ALA A 111 6.17 -25.67 -20.85
CA ALA A 111 4.84 -25.22 -20.49
C ALA A 111 3.87 -25.31 -21.68
N ALA A 112 4.32 -24.87 -22.86
CA ALA A 112 3.56 -24.98 -24.09
C ALA A 112 3.24 -26.44 -24.47
N ARG A 113 4.18 -27.35 -24.24
CA ARG A 113 4.02 -28.80 -24.49
C ARG A 113 3.01 -29.47 -23.55
N ARG A 114 2.89 -28.96 -22.31
CA ARG A 114 2.01 -29.50 -21.25
C ARG A 114 0.68 -28.75 -21.10
N ASP A 115 0.37 -27.83 -22.02
CA ASP A 115 -0.75 -26.88 -21.94
C ASP A 115 -0.80 -26.08 -20.62
N HIS A 116 0.37 -25.85 -20.03
CA HIS A 116 0.53 -25.17 -18.75
C HIS A 116 0.46 -23.64 -18.92
N LEU A 117 -0.74 -23.12 -19.19
CA LEU A 117 -1.00 -21.71 -19.48
C LEU A 117 -0.46 -20.75 -18.40
N ARG A 118 -0.69 -21.06 -17.12
CA ARG A 118 -0.31 -20.19 -15.98
C ARG A 118 1.19 -19.89 -15.92
N LEU A 119 2.05 -20.89 -16.15
CA LEU A 119 3.50 -20.68 -16.15
C LEU A 119 3.92 -19.95 -17.43
N LEU A 120 3.32 -20.29 -18.57
CA LEU A 120 3.60 -19.62 -19.84
C LEU A 120 3.27 -18.13 -19.79
N THR A 121 2.15 -17.73 -19.19
CA THR A 121 1.75 -16.32 -19.06
C THR A 121 2.79 -15.49 -18.32
N LEU A 122 3.46 -16.07 -17.32
CA LEU A 122 4.50 -15.43 -16.50
C LEU A 122 5.88 -15.33 -17.18
N GLN A 123 6.11 -16.02 -18.30
CA GLN A 123 7.38 -15.93 -19.03
C GLN A 123 7.50 -14.58 -19.74
N SER A 124 8.72 -14.07 -19.96
CA SER A 124 8.91 -12.87 -20.78
C SER A 124 8.48 -13.10 -22.24
N PHE A 125 8.16 -12.02 -22.96
CA PHE A 125 7.77 -12.12 -24.37
C PHE A 125 8.84 -12.84 -25.21
N ASP A 126 10.10 -12.46 -25.04
CA ASP A 126 11.22 -13.10 -25.73
C ASP A 126 11.26 -14.62 -25.48
N ALA A 127 11.10 -15.06 -24.24
CA ALA A 127 11.14 -16.47 -23.87
C ALA A 127 10.03 -17.29 -24.56
N LYS A 128 8.87 -16.66 -24.85
CA LYS A 128 7.74 -17.26 -25.57
C LYS A 128 7.99 -17.49 -27.06
N TRP A 129 9.07 -16.92 -27.63
CA TRP A 129 9.40 -17.02 -29.07
C TRP A 129 10.82 -17.50 -29.35
N LEU A 130 11.57 -17.93 -28.33
CA LEU A 130 12.85 -18.60 -28.51
C LEU A 130 12.67 -19.90 -29.30
N ARG A 131 13.73 -20.31 -30.00
CA ARG A 131 13.77 -21.57 -30.74
C ARG A 131 14.64 -22.57 -29.98
N ASN A 132 14.14 -23.78 -29.78
CA ASN A 132 14.94 -24.90 -29.29
C ASN A 132 15.88 -25.44 -30.38
N ASP A 133 16.61 -26.51 -30.08
CA ASP A 133 17.60 -27.08 -31.02
C ASP A 133 16.94 -27.62 -32.30
N ASN A 134 15.66 -27.99 -32.28
CA ASN A 134 14.90 -28.38 -33.46
C ASN A 134 14.35 -27.18 -34.27
N GLY A 135 14.67 -25.95 -33.84
CA GLY A 135 14.17 -24.73 -34.41
C GLY A 135 12.69 -24.47 -34.11
N ALA A 136 12.07 -25.24 -33.23
CA ALA A 136 10.68 -25.11 -32.83
C ALA A 136 10.53 -24.00 -31.77
N THR A 137 9.48 -23.19 -31.88
CA THR A 137 9.09 -22.22 -30.87
C THR A 137 8.07 -22.82 -29.90
N PRO A 138 7.79 -22.19 -28.75
CA PRO A 138 6.68 -22.60 -27.88
C PRO A 138 5.34 -22.74 -28.61
N LEU A 139 5.03 -21.88 -29.60
CA LEU A 139 3.81 -22.02 -30.42
C LEU A 139 3.81 -23.32 -31.24
N ILE A 140 4.95 -23.68 -31.83
CA ILE A 140 5.13 -24.91 -32.62
C ILE A 140 4.99 -26.14 -31.71
N GLU A 141 5.58 -26.11 -30.51
CA GLU A 141 5.46 -27.20 -29.52
C GLU A 141 4.02 -27.36 -28.99
N ALA A 142 3.32 -26.26 -28.71
CA ALA A 142 1.92 -26.28 -28.31
C ALA A 142 1.03 -26.85 -29.42
N ALA A 143 1.26 -26.43 -30.67
CA ALA A 143 0.50 -26.93 -31.82
C ALA A 143 0.74 -28.42 -32.09
N ARG A 144 1.98 -28.89 -31.93
CA ARG A 144 2.36 -30.32 -32.04
C ARG A 144 1.67 -31.19 -30.99
N THR A 145 1.46 -30.67 -29.79
CA THR A 145 0.88 -31.42 -28.67
C THR A 145 -0.62 -31.24 -28.48
N GLY A 146 -1.24 -30.31 -29.22
CA GLY A 146 -2.66 -30.03 -29.08
C GLY A 146 -3.00 -29.14 -27.88
N SER A 147 -2.03 -28.39 -27.36
CA SER A 147 -2.16 -27.50 -26.20
C SER A 147 -2.93 -26.23 -26.55
N TRP A 148 -4.26 -26.33 -26.58
CA TRP A 148 -5.16 -25.26 -27.02
C TRP A 148 -5.00 -23.97 -26.22
N LYS A 149 -4.88 -24.04 -24.89
CA LYS A 149 -4.81 -22.85 -24.03
C LYS A 149 -3.56 -22.04 -24.35
N CYS A 150 -2.42 -22.72 -24.47
CA CYS A 150 -1.15 -22.08 -24.81
C CYS A 150 -1.13 -21.53 -26.25
N VAL A 151 -1.71 -22.23 -27.24
CA VAL A 151 -1.82 -21.72 -28.62
C VAL A 151 -2.63 -20.43 -28.66
N LYS A 152 -3.81 -20.42 -28.04
CA LYS A 152 -4.70 -19.24 -27.99
C LYS A 152 -3.98 -18.03 -27.40
N HIS A 153 -3.36 -18.21 -26.22
CA HIS A 153 -2.60 -17.15 -25.55
C HIS A 153 -1.50 -16.55 -26.44
N LEU A 154 -0.66 -17.41 -27.04
CA LEU A 154 0.47 -16.96 -27.86
C LEU A 154 0.01 -16.21 -29.13
N LEU A 155 -1.07 -16.65 -29.76
CA LEU A 155 -1.62 -15.98 -30.95
C LEU A 155 -2.33 -14.67 -30.61
N HIS A 156 -3.07 -14.63 -29.50
CA HIS A 156 -3.76 -13.43 -29.04
C HIS A 156 -2.81 -12.33 -28.60
N LEU A 157 -1.64 -12.66 -28.02
CA LEU A 157 -0.60 -11.66 -27.72
C LEU A 157 -0.21 -10.85 -28.95
N LEU A 158 -0.19 -11.48 -30.12
CA LEU A 158 0.17 -10.82 -31.38
C LEU A 158 -0.96 -9.95 -31.96
N ARG A 159 -2.16 -9.91 -31.37
CA ARG A 159 -3.26 -9.01 -31.80
C ARG A 159 -3.02 -7.56 -31.37
N GLN A 160 -2.13 -7.32 -30.40
CA GLN A 160 -1.86 -5.98 -29.87
C GLN A 160 -1.07 -5.12 -30.87
N ASP A 161 -1.39 -3.83 -30.95
CA ASP A 161 -0.75 -2.85 -31.85
C ASP A 161 0.78 -2.83 -31.75
N GLY A 162 1.32 -3.03 -30.54
CA GLY A 162 2.77 -3.00 -30.30
C GLY A 162 3.56 -4.10 -31.03
N PHE A 163 2.88 -5.14 -31.51
CA PHE A 163 3.49 -6.23 -32.29
C PHE A 163 3.15 -6.16 -33.79
N ASN A 164 2.23 -5.28 -34.17
CA ASN A 164 1.73 -5.15 -35.54
C ASN A 164 2.34 -3.97 -36.31
N GLU A 165 3.31 -3.24 -35.71
CA GLU A 165 4.08 -2.16 -36.38
C GLU A 165 3.18 -1.18 -37.17
N TYR A 166 1.97 -0.95 -36.65
CA TYR A 166 0.88 -0.25 -37.32
C TYR A 166 1.27 1.15 -37.82
N GLU A 167 2.12 1.86 -37.09
CA GLU A 167 2.67 3.18 -37.47
C GLU A 167 3.46 3.17 -38.79
N ASN A 168 4.05 2.03 -39.15
CA ASN A 168 4.83 1.86 -40.38
C ASN A 168 4.00 1.22 -41.52
N ARG A 169 2.71 0.92 -41.30
CA ARG A 169 1.85 0.16 -42.24
C ARG A 169 2.42 -1.19 -42.66
N GLU A 170 3.22 -1.82 -41.81
CA GLU A 170 3.83 -3.13 -42.08
C GLU A 170 3.36 -4.17 -41.06
N ASN A 171 2.81 -5.31 -41.52
CA ASN A 171 2.50 -6.46 -40.65
C ASN A 171 3.69 -7.44 -40.53
N SER A 172 4.92 -6.93 -40.65
CA SER A 172 6.12 -7.73 -40.92
C SER A 172 6.47 -8.67 -39.77
N LYS A 173 6.38 -8.19 -38.53
CA LYS A 173 6.80 -8.91 -37.31
C LYS A 173 5.82 -10.00 -36.89
N ARG A 174 4.50 -9.74 -36.90
CA ARG A 174 3.45 -10.76 -36.65
C ARG A 174 3.54 -11.89 -37.67
N SER A 175 3.57 -11.54 -38.96
CA SER A 175 3.66 -12.51 -40.06
C SER A 175 4.94 -13.34 -39.98
N ARG A 176 6.06 -12.70 -39.61
CA ARG A 176 7.33 -13.38 -39.39
C ARG A 176 7.29 -14.36 -38.20
N LEU A 177 6.68 -13.99 -37.08
CA LEU A 177 6.63 -14.81 -35.85
C LEU A 177 5.69 -16.01 -35.98
N ILE A 178 4.49 -15.81 -36.54
CA ILE A 178 3.53 -16.91 -36.76
C ILE A 178 4.01 -17.82 -37.90
N GLY A 179 4.66 -17.23 -38.92
CA GLY A 179 5.23 -17.97 -40.05
C GLY A 179 6.55 -18.69 -39.77
N LEU A 180 7.06 -18.67 -38.52
CA LEU A 180 8.27 -19.41 -38.19
C LEU A 180 8.05 -20.91 -38.40
N LYS A 181 9.06 -21.55 -38.99
CA LYS A 181 9.08 -22.99 -39.25
C LYS A 181 10.21 -23.65 -38.47
N ASN A 182 9.98 -24.89 -38.06
CA ASN A 182 11.02 -25.74 -37.46
C ASN A 182 12.09 -26.13 -38.51
N ARG A 183 13.12 -26.89 -38.11
CA ARG A 183 14.18 -27.35 -39.03
C ARG A 183 13.66 -28.19 -40.20
N GLU A 184 12.53 -28.88 -40.04
CA GLU A 184 11.85 -29.62 -41.11
C GLU A 184 11.00 -28.73 -42.03
N ARG A 185 11.10 -27.40 -41.91
CA ARG A 185 10.30 -26.41 -42.65
C ARG A 185 8.79 -26.54 -42.45
N ARG A 186 8.34 -27.07 -41.30
CA ARG A 186 6.92 -27.18 -40.92
C ARG A 186 6.52 -26.02 -40.02
N SER A 187 5.36 -25.44 -40.31
CA SER A 187 4.72 -24.40 -39.49
C SER A 187 3.94 -25.02 -38.32
N ALA A 188 3.43 -24.16 -37.43
CA ALA A 188 2.57 -24.59 -36.33
C ALA A 188 1.28 -25.28 -36.82
N SER A 189 0.61 -24.73 -37.86
CA SER A 189 -0.59 -25.34 -38.43
C SER A 189 -0.30 -26.69 -39.11
N ASP A 190 0.83 -26.81 -39.82
CA ASP A 190 1.25 -28.07 -40.44
C ASP A 190 1.44 -29.18 -39.40
N LEU A 191 2.07 -28.85 -38.27
CA LEU A 191 2.30 -29.80 -37.18
C LEU A 191 1.03 -30.14 -36.43
N ALA A 192 0.13 -29.19 -36.19
CA ALA A 192 -1.18 -29.47 -35.61
C ALA A 192 -1.96 -30.48 -36.46
N ARG A 193 -2.01 -30.27 -37.79
CA ARG A 193 -2.71 -31.17 -38.71
C ARG A 193 -2.10 -32.57 -38.73
N ARG A 194 -0.77 -32.67 -38.79
CA ARG A 194 -0.04 -33.95 -38.78
C ARG A 194 -0.15 -34.70 -37.46
N SER A 195 -0.29 -33.98 -36.35
CA SER A 195 -0.38 -34.56 -35.01
C SER A 195 -1.82 -34.91 -34.61
N GLY A 196 -2.78 -34.82 -35.54
CA GLY A 196 -4.17 -35.21 -35.31
C GLY A 196 -5.09 -34.10 -34.79
N TYR A 197 -4.68 -32.83 -34.90
CA TYR A 197 -5.44 -31.66 -34.43
C TYR A 197 -5.85 -30.72 -35.59
N PRO A 198 -6.70 -31.16 -36.54
CA PRO A 198 -7.08 -30.36 -37.70
C PRO A 198 -7.87 -29.09 -37.32
N GLU A 199 -8.72 -29.15 -36.28
CA GLU A 199 -9.46 -27.98 -35.79
C GLU A 199 -8.52 -26.89 -35.24
N LEU A 200 -7.46 -27.30 -34.54
CA LEU A 200 -6.42 -26.38 -34.03
C LEU A 200 -5.62 -25.78 -35.19
N ALA A 201 -5.31 -26.59 -36.21
CA ALA A 201 -4.68 -26.09 -37.43
C ALA A 201 -5.53 -25.02 -38.11
N SER A 202 -6.84 -25.25 -38.27
CA SER A 202 -7.77 -24.26 -38.82
C SER A 202 -7.89 -23.00 -37.95
N TYR A 203 -7.83 -23.14 -36.62
CA TYR A 203 -7.77 -21.99 -35.71
C TYR A 203 -6.51 -21.15 -35.92
N ILE A 204 -5.33 -21.79 -35.99
CA ILE A 204 -4.05 -21.12 -36.26
C ILE A 204 -4.09 -20.41 -37.62
N GLU A 205 -4.57 -21.11 -38.66
CA GLU A 205 -4.73 -20.56 -40.01
C GLU A 205 -5.65 -19.34 -40.02
N ARG A 206 -6.77 -19.37 -39.26
CA ARG A 206 -7.63 -18.19 -39.11
C ARG A 206 -6.90 -17.03 -38.44
N GLU A 207 -6.21 -17.26 -37.34
CA GLU A 207 -5.44 -16.20 -36.68
C GLU A 207 -4.35 -15.62 -37.60
N MET A 208 -3.76 -16.44 -38.50
CA MET A 208 -2.84 -15.96 -39.53
C MET A 208 -3.51 -15.03 -40.56
N ARG A 209 -4.80 -15.21 -40.85
CA ARG A 209 -5.56 -14.33 -41.76
C ARG A 209 -5.91 -13.00 -41.13
N LEU A 210 -6.00 -12.93 -39.79
CA LEU A 210 -6.31 -11.69 -39.09
C LEU A 210 -5.15 -10.70 -39.25
N ILE A 211 -5.47 -9.54 -39.85
CA ILE A 211 -4.56 -8.43 -40.06
C ILE A 211 -5.12 -7.17 -39.42
N LEU A 212 -4.26 -6.23 -39.03
CA LEU A 212 -4.70 -4.87 -38.75
C LEU A 212 -4.75 -4.08 -40.07
N ASP A 213 -5.85 -3.36 -40.28
CA ASP A 213 -5.96 -2.44 -41.40
C ASP A 213 -5.21 -1.12 -41.14
N ALA A 214 -5.30 -0.18 -42.09
CA ALA A 214 -4.67 1.14 -42.00
C ALA A 214 -5.28 2.07 -40.93
N HIS A 215 -6.28 1.60 -40.17
CA HIS A 215 -6.89 2.28 -39.03
C HIS A 215 -6.58 1.61 -37.67
N GLY A 216 -5.87 0.47 -37.69
CA GLY A 216 -5.53 -0.29 -36.49
C GLY A 216 -6.66 -1.22 -36.05
N ASP A 217 -7.67 -1.42 -36.91
CA ASP A 217 -8.79 -2.29 -36.66
C ASP A 217 -8.47 -3.72 -37.15
N ILE A 218 -8.85 -4.73 -36.37
CA ILE A 218 -8.70 -6.15 -36.77
C ILE A 218 -9.70 -6.46 -37.89
N CYS A 219 -9.20 -6.96 -39.02
CA CYS A 219 -10.00 -7.45 -40.14
C CYS A 219 -9.49 -8.81 -40.66
N GLY A 220 -10.18 -9.40 -41.64
CA GLY A 220 -9.82 -10.71 -42.23
C GLY A 220 -10.69 -11.89 -41.76
N LEU A 221 -11.79 -11.63 -41.05
CA LEU A 221 -12.85 -12.61 -40.80
C LEU A 221 -13.66 -12.88 -42.09
N THR A 222 -14.06 -14.12 -42.29
CA THR A 222 -15.01 -14.51 -43.34
C THR A 222 -16.43 -14.04 -43.00
N ALA A 223 -17.31 -13.94 -44.00
CA ALA A 223 -18.70 -13.53 -43.78
C ALA A 223 -19.45 -14.41 -42.76
N GLN A 224 -19.13 -15.71 -42.71
CA GLN A 224 -19.71 -16.64 -41.73
C GLN A 224 -19.16 -16.37 -40.31
N GLU A 225 -17.85 -16.19 -40.17
CA GLU A 225 -17.24 -15.86 -38.87
C GLU A 225 -17.74 -14.50 -38.34
N GLU A 226 -17.93 -13.53 -39.23
CA GLU A 226 -18.50 -12.22 -38.93
C GLU A 226 -19.93 -12.34 -38.36
N ALA A 227 -20.75 -13.18 -38.99
CA ALA A 227 -22.12 -13.47 -38.57
C ALA A 227 -22.17 -14.18 -37.21
N ASP A 228 -21.29 -15.18 -37.00
CA ASP A 228 -21.19 -15.92 -35.74
C ASP A 228 -20.73 -15.01 -34.59
N ARG A 229 -19.74 -14.14 -34.84
CA ARG A 229 -19.27 -13.15 -33.87
C ARG A 229 -20.35 -12.14 -33.52
N HIS A 230 -21.09 -11.61 -34.50
CA HIS A 230 -22.24 -10.73 -34.24
C HIS A 230 -23.35 -11.42 -33.45
N LYS A 231 -23.62 -12.70 -33.71
CA LYS A 231 -24.59 -13.48 -32.94
C LYS A 231 -24.16 -13.60 -31.47
N LEU A 232 -22.91 -13.98 -31.20
CA LEU A 232 -22.38 -14.11 -29.84
C LEU A 232 -22.35 -12.77 -29.09
N GLN A 233 -21.92 -11.71 -29.76
CA GLN A 233 -21.90 -10.36 -29.17
C GLN A 233 -23.32 -9.91 -28.77
N ARG A 234 -24.31 -10.06 -29.66
CA ARG A 234 -25.70 -9.70 -29.34
C ARG A 234 -26.25 -10.50 -28.16
N LEU A 235 -25.96 -11.79 -28.08
CA LEU A 235 -26.39 -12.63 -26.96
C LEU A 235 -25.76 -12.18 -25.63
N ALA A 236 -24.46 -11.85 -25.65
CA ALA A 236 -23.74 -11.34 -24.48
C ALA A 236 -24.23 -9.95 -24.03
N GLU A 237 -24.48 -9.05 -24.98
CA GLU A 237 -25.00 -7.70 -24.71
C GLU A 237 -26.45 -7.72 -24.22
N ALA A 238 -27.28 -8.61 -24.78
CA ALA A 238 -28.68 -8.79 -24.37
C ALA A 238 -28.83 -9.54 -23.03
N GLY A 239 -27.77 -10.18 -22.54
CA GLY A 239 -27.81 -11.02 -21.34
C GLY A 239 -28.55 -12.35 -21.53
N ASP A 240 -28.67 -12.86 -22.77
CA ASP A 240 -29.23 -14.19 -23.05
C ASP A 240 -28.15 -15.27 -22.81
N TRP A 241 -27.96 -15.61 -21.55
CA TRP A 241 -26.96 -16.56 -21.07
C TRP A 241 -27.17 -17.97 -21.62
N ALA A 242 -28.43 -18.41 -21.70
CA ALA A 242 -28.78 -19.73 -22.22
C ALA A 242 -28.56 -19.83 -23.75
N GLY A 243 -28.82 -18.74 -24.48
CA GLY A 243 -28.48 -18.62 -25.90
C GLY A 243 -26.96 -18.58 -26.13
N LEU A 244 -26.24 -17.77 -25.35
CA LEU A 244 -24.79 -17.65 -25.43
C LEU A 244 -24.10 -18.99 -25.13
N ARG A 245 -24.54 -19.70 -24.09
CA ARG A 245 -24.06 -21.04 -23.73
C ARG A 245 -24.23 -22.07 -24.84
N ARG A 246 -25.32 -21.99 -25.61
CA ARG A 246 -25.58 -22.91 -26.74
C ARG A 246 -24.84 -22.53 -28.01
N ALA A 247 -24.58 -21.24 -28.21
CA ALA A 247 -23.96 -20.73 -29.43
C ALA A 247 -22.42 -20.70 -29.39
N ALA A 248 -21.82 -20.58 -28.19
CA ALA A 248 -20.38 -20.52 -28.03
C ALA A 248 -19.73 -21.89 -28.30
N THR A 249 -18.75 -21.91 -29.21
CA THR A 249 -17.91 -23.09 -29.49
C THR A 249 -16.44 -22.74 -29.28
N ARG A 250 -15.56 -23.74 -29.18
CA ARG A 250 -14.09 -23.53 -29.06
C ARG A 250 -13.52 -22.68 -30.21
N GLY A 251 -14.16 -22.72 -31.37
CA GLY A 251 -13.80 -21.94 -32.55
C GLY A 251 -14.40 -20.53 -32.57
N SER A 252 -15.66 -20.35 -32.14
CA SER A 252 -16.36 -19.06 -32.26
C SER A 252 -16.16 -18.11 -31.06
N CYS A 253 -15.83 -18.63 -29.88
CA CYS A 253 -15.77 -17.83 -28.65
C CYS A 253 -14.65 -16.78 -28.65
N ASP A 254 -13.57 -17.01 -29.40
CA ASP A 254 -12.39 -16.13 -29.48
C ASP A 254 -12.40 -15.19 -30.70
N LEU A 255 -13.49 -15.18 -31.47
CA LEU A 255 -13.64 -14.29 -32.62
C LEU A 255 -13.56 -12.83 -32.14
N PRO A 256 -12.58 -12.04 -32.63
CA PRO A 256 -12.44 -10.66 -32.21
C PRO A 256 -13.44 -9.76 -32.95
N ASP A 257 -13.89 -8.71 -32.27
CA ASP A 257 -14.35 -7.51 -32.96
C ASP A 257 -13.16 -6.66 -33.45
N LYS A 258 -13.44 -5.53 -34.09
CA LYS A 258 -12.40 -4.64 -34.62
C LYS A 258 -11.40 -4.14 -33.58
N TRP A 259 -11.76 -4.13 -32.30
CA TRP A 259 -10.88 -3.75 -31.20
C TRP A 259 -10.22 -4.96 -30.51
N GLY A 260 -10.38 -6.18 -31.03
CA GLY A 260 -9.84 -7.39 -30.42
C GLY A 260 -10.66 -7.95 -29.28
N ARG A 261 -11.88 -7.46 -29.05
CA ARG A 261 -12.73 -7.94 -27.96
C ARG A 261 -13.45 -9.22 -28.36
N THR A 262 -13.36 -10.23 -27.50
CA THR A 262 -13.99 -11.54 -27.68
C THR A 262 -15.39 -11.58 -27.07
N ALA A 263 -16.15 -12.65 -27.34
CA ALA A 263 -17.45 -12.88 -26.69
C ALA A 263 -17.33 -12.91 -25.16
N LEU A 264 -16.22 -13.44 -24.64
CA LEU A 264 -15.91 -13.48 -23.20
C LEU A 264 -15.74 -12.07 -22.60
N MET A 265 -15.10 -11.14 -23.33
CA MET A 265 -14.96 -9.75 -22.89
C MET A 265 -16.29 -9.01 -22.90
N HIS A 266 -17.13 -9.24 -23.92
CA HIS A 266 -18.48 -8.66 -23.98
C HIS A 266 -19.37 -9.18 -22.84
N ALA A 267 -19.33 -10.49 -22.56
CA ALA A 267 -20.03 -11.09 -21.43
C ALA A 267 -19.53 -10.52 -20.08
N ALA A 268 -18.23 -10.31 -19.94
CA ALA A 268 -17.63 -9.76 -18.70
C ALA A 268 -18.11 -8.33 -18.39
N ARG A 269 -18.49 -7.55 -19.41
CA ARG A 269 -18.97 -6.17 -19.25
C ARG A 269 -20.43 -6.07 -18.80
N ASN A 270 -21.18 -7.16 -18.88
CA ASN A 270 -22.58 -7.18 -18.52
C ASN A 270 -22.74 -7.74 -17.10
N CYS A 271 -23.16 -6.90 -16.15
CA CYS A 271 -23.20 -7.22 -14.71
C CYS A 271 -24.44 -8.00 -14.27
N THR A 272 -25.32 -8.40 -15.20
CA THR A 272 -26.60 -9.05 -14.88
C THR A 272 -26.51 -10.59 -14.76
N CYS A 273 -25.36 -11.19 -15.09
CA CYS A 273 -25.14 -12.63 -14.94
C CYS A 273 -24.42 -12.96 -13.64
N GLY A 274 -25.04 -13.78 -12.79
CA GLY A 274 -24.38 -14.46 -11.66
C GLY A 274 -24.25 -15.98 -11.86
N ASP A 275 -24.49 -16.51 -13.07
CA ASP A 275 -24.48 -17.94 -13.33
C ASP A 275 -23.04 -18.47 -13.46
N GLU A 276 -22.55 -19.14 -12.41
CA GLU A 276 -21.21 -19.72 -12.36
C GLU A 276 -21.02 -20.82 -13.41
N ALA A 277 -22.05 -21.63 -13.70
CA ALA A 277 -21.96 -22.73 -14.66
C ALA A 277 -21.79 -22.23 -16.10
N LEU A 278 -22.35 -21.06 -16.42
CA LEU A 278 -22.07 -20.38 -17.69
C LEU A 278 -20.58 -20.01 -17.79
N TRP A 279 -20.04 -19.39 -16.75
CA TRP A 279 -18.65 -18.93 -16.75
C TRP A 279 -17.65 -20.09 -16.77
N GLU A 280 -17.94 -21.19 -16.09
CA GLU A 280 -17.16 -22.42 -16.22
C GLU A 280 -17.09 -22.89 -17.67
N GLN A 281 -18.22 -22.91 -18.39
CA GLN A 281 -18.23 -23.31 -19.79
C GLN A 281 -17.53 -22.28 -20.70
N LEU A 282 -17.85 -21.00 -20.57
CA LEU A 282 -17.29 -19.96 -21.43
C LEU A 282 -15.78 -19.84 -21.29
N VAL A 283 -15.26 -20.02 -20.07
CA VAL A 283 -13.81 -19.95 -19.84
C VAL A 283 -13.09 -21.24 -20.23
N GLN A 284 -13.80 -22.39 -20.28
CA GLN A 284 -13.27 -23.60 -20.93
C GLN A 284 -13.22 -23.49 -22.46
N LEU A 285 -14.14 -22.70 -23.05
CA LEU A 285 -14.25 -22.55 -24.50
C LEU A 285 -13.39 -21.40 -25.07
N GLY A 286 -13.30 -20.28 -24.37
CA GLY A 286 -12.55 -19.08 -24.75
C GLY A 286 -11.24 -18.91 -23.99
N ASP A 287 -10.38 -17.99 -24.45
CA ASP A 287 -9.13 -17.65 -23.76
C ASP A 287 -9.34 -16.60 -22.65
N PRO A 288 -9.25 -16.93 -21.35
CA PRO A 288 -9.40 -15.96 -20.27
C PRO A 288 -8.22 -14.99 -20.15
N THR A 289 -7.10 -15.29 -20.79
CA THR A 289 -5.89 -14.47 -20.81
C THR A 289 -5.84 -13.53 -21.99
N CYS A 290 -6.83 -13.58 -22.88
CA CYS A 290 -6.88 -12.71 -24.04
C CYS A 290 -6.93 -11.23 -23.62
N VAL A 291 -6.31 -10.40 -24.44
CA VAL A 291 -6.30 -8.96 -24.30
C VAL A 291 -6.74 -8.32 -25.60
N ASP A 292 -7.39 -7.18 -25.49
CA ASP A 292 -7.76 -6.37 -26.66
C ASP A 292 -6.53 -5.62 -27.22
N ILE A 293 -6.72 -4.85 -28.31
CA ILE A 293 -5.61 -4.16 -28.99
C ILE A 293 -4.85 -3.17 -28.09
N VAL A 294 -5.48 -2.70 -27.00
CA VAL A 294 -4.87 -1.80 -26.00
C VAL A 294 -4.37 -2.53 -24.75
N ALA A 295 -4.23 -3.86 -24.84
CA ALA A 295 -3.75 -4.75 -23.77
C ALA A 295 -4.68 -4.82 -22.54
N ALA A 296 -5.97 -4.49 -22.65
CA ALA A 296 -6.93 -4.71 -21.56
C ALA A 296 -7.46 -6.16 -21.60
N SER A 297 -7.29 -6.88 -20.50
CA SER A 297 -7.73 -8.28 -20.36
C SER A 297 -9.23 -8.41 -20.05
N CYS A 298 -9.79 -9.61 -20.21
CA CYS A 298 -11.15 -9.93 -19.75
C CYS A 298 -11.41 -9.50 -18.30
N LEU A 299 -10.41 -9.65 -17.42
CA LEU A 299 -10.51 -9.25 -16.02
C LEU A 299 -10.61 -7.72 -15.84
N HIS A 300 -9.96 -6.93 -16.69
CA HIS A 300 -10.12 -5.47 -16.68
C HIS A 300 -11.55 -5.07 -17.07
N HIS A 301 -12.12 -5.74 -18.08
CA HIS A 301 -13.49 -5.51 -18.52
C HIS A 301 -14.50 -5.90 -17.43
N ALA A 302 -14.31 -7.06 -16.78
CA ALA A 302 -15.12 -7.49 -15.63
C ALA A 302 -15.04 -6.51 -14.46
N ALA A 303 -13.81 -6.12 -14.07
CA ALA A 303 -13.57 -5.19 -12.97
C ALA A 303 -14.13 -3.79 -13.28
N SER A 304 -14.01 -3.30 -14.51
CA SER A 304 -14.57 -2.01 -14.93
C SER A 304 -16.10 -1.99 -14.90
N ALA A 305 -16.74 -3.13 -15.14
CA ALA A 305 -18.20 -3.27 -15.10
C ALA A 305 -18.74 -3.64 -13.70
N GLY A 306 -17.86 -3.98 -12.75
CA GLY A 306 -18.26 -4.45 -11.42
C GLY A 306 -18.85 -5.87 -11.42
N ASN A 307 -18.54 -6.69 -12.44
CA ASN A 307 -19.02 -8.08 -12.52
C ASN A 307 -18.08 -9.00 -11.71
N SER A 308 -18.42 -9.23 -10.44
CA SER A 308 -17.62 -10.05 -9.52
C SER A 308 -17.63 -11.53 -9.86
N ALA A 309 -18.74 -12.07 -10.37
CA ALA A 309 -18.86 -13.46 -10.79
C ALA A 309 -17.91 -13.76 -11.97
N ALA A 310 -17.92 -12.89 -12.99
CA ALA A 310 -16.98 -12.96 -14.10
C ALA A 310 -15.52 -12.82 -13.63
N ALA A 311 -15.23 -11.87 -12.73
CA ALA A 311 -13.89 -11.69 -12.21
C ALA A 311 -13.38 -12.92 -11.42
N SER A 312 -14.24 -13.53 -10.60
CA SER A 312 -13.92 -14.74 -9.84
C SER A 312 -13.62 -15.93 -10.76
N ALA A 313 -14.51 -16.20 -11.72
CA ALA A 313 -14.34 -17.29 -12.68
C ALA A 313 -13.09 -17.10 -13.57
N LEU A 314 -12.82 -15.87 -14.03
CA LEU A 314 -11.62 -15.56 -14.82
C LEU A 314 -10.33 -15.79 -14.01
N LEU A 315 -10.30 -15.39 -12.73
CA LEU A 315 -9.16 -15.61 -11.84
C LEU A 315 -8.92 -17.10 -11.59
N ALA A 316 -10.00 -17.85 -11.30
CA ALA A 316 -9.97 -19.29 -11.10
C ALA A 316 -9.38 -20.00 -12.33
N ALA A 317 -9.76 -19.55 -13.52
CA ALA A 317 -9.40 -20.22 -14.75
C ALA A 317 -8.04 -19.84 -15.38
N GLY A 318 -7.33 -18.84 -14.88
CA GLY A 318 -6.03 -18.49 -15.48
C GLY A 318 -5.68 -17.03 -15.57
N ALA A 319 -6.66 -16.12 -15.46
CA ALA A 319 -6.41 -14.70 -15.70
C ALA A 319 -5.47 -14.14 -14.63
N SER A 320 -4.38 -13.50 -15.07
CA SER A 320 -3.48 -12.84 -14.13
C SER A 320 -4.07 -11.51 -13.68
N TYR A 321 -4.09 -11.29 -12.38
CA TYR A 321 -4.47 -10.01 -11.76
C TYR A 321 -3.42 -8.91 -12.01
N ASN A 322 -2.21 -9.28 -12.43
CA ASN A 322 -1.09 -8.38 -12.74
C ASN A 322 -1.01 -7.96 -14.22
N ALA A 323 -1.99 -8.34 -15.05
CA ALA A 323 -2.01 -7.89 -16.43
C ALA A 323 -1.97 -6.34 -16.48
N GLY A 324 -1.00 -5.77 -17.16
CA GLY A 324 -0.92 -4.32 -17.39
C GLY A 324 -1.62 -3.94 -18.69
N ASN A 325 -2.22 -2.75 -18.76
CA ASN A 325 -2.78 -2.18 -19.99
C ASN A 325 -1.97 -0.96 -20.48
N ARG A 326 -2.18 -0.54 -21.74
CA ARG A 326 -1.41 0.51 -22.42
C ARG A 326 -1.65 1.94 -21.87
N TRP A 327 -2.55 2.14 -20.91
CA TRP A 327 -2.82 3.46 -20.32
C TRP A 327 -1.63 4.03 -19.50
N LYS A 328 -0.58 3.24 -19.25
CA LYS A 328 0.67 3.75 -18.66
C LYS A 328 1.59 4.47 -19.67
N SER A 329 1.27 4.50 -20.96
CA SER A 329 2.16 5.08 -21.98
C SER A 329 1.36 5.77 -23.09
N LEU A 330 0.89 6.99 -22.80
CA LEU A 330 0.89 8.11 -23.75
C LEU A 330 0.60 9.40 -22.98
N ASP A 331 1.53 10.36 -23.05
CA ASP A 331 1.38 11.72 -22.53
C ASP A 331 0.06 12.35 -22.99
N SER A 332 -0.77 12.85 -22.05
CA SER A 332 -1.55 14.10 -22.22
C SER A 332 -2.35 14.50 -20.96
N VAL A 333 -2.06 15.74 -20.50
CA VAL A 333 -2.90 16.75 -19.81
C VAL A 333 -3.41 16.41 -18.38
N ALA A 334 -2.96 17.03 -17.28
CA ALA A 334 -2.73 18.46 -17.00
C ALA A 334 -3.96 19.38 -17.16
N ASP A 335 -5.16 18.94 -16.77
CA ASP A 335 -6.12 19.93 -16.25
C ASP A 335 -7.07 19.33 -15.21
N GLY A 336 -7.11 19.97 -14.05
CA GLY A 336 -8.05 19.66 -12.99
C GLY A 336 -9.41 20.24 -13.31
N SER A 337 -10.18 19.58 -14.18
CA SER A 337 -11.64 19.58 -14.15
C SER A 337 -12.18 18.70 -15.28
N LEU A 338 -12.54 17.46 -14.97
CA LEU A 338 -13.83 16.85 -15.26
C LEU A 338 -13.83 15.37 -14.84
N LYS A 339 -15.00 14.95 -14.37
CA LYS A 339 -15.34 13.67 -13.76
C LYS A 339 -14.92 12.47 -14.63
N ALA A 340 -14.48 11.42 -13.92
CA ALA A 340 -14.35 10.02 -14.37
C ALA A 340 -13.54 9.75 -15.66
N ARG A 341 -12.28 9.30 -15.49
CA ARG A 341 -11.64 8.15 -16.17
C ARG A 341 -10.13 8.17 -15.93
N GLY A 342 -9.73 7.66 -14.76
CA GLY A 342 -8.34 7.25 -14.54
C GLY A 342 -8.14 5.86 -15.16
N GLY A 343 -7.08 5.68 -15.94
CA GLY A 343 -6.65 4.34 -16.29
C GLY A 343 -6.21 3.58 -15.04
N ARG A 344 -6.63 2.32 -15.01
CA ARG A 344 -6.57 1.45 -13.85
C ARG A 344 -5.76 0.21 -14.24
N THR A 345 -4.81 -0.20 -13.39
CA THR A 345 -4.53 -1.63 -13.22
C THR A 345 -5.78 -2.29 -12.62
N ALA A 346 -6.01 -3.60 -12.81
CA ALA A 346 -7.15 -4.27 -12.17
C ALA A 346 -7.23 -4.00 -10.63
N LEU A 347 -6.08 -3.75 -10.00
CA LEU A 347 -5.94 -3.30 -8.60
C LEU A 347 -6.37 -1.84 -8.32
N ALA A 348 -6.31 -0.91 -9.29
CA ALA A 348 -6.72 0.49 -9.10
C ALA A 348 -8.23 0.72 -9.33
N ALA A 349 -8.95 -0.26 -9.90
CA ALA A 349 -10.41 -0.23 -9.98
C ALA A 349 -11.09 -0.63 -8.65
N GLY A 350 -10.35 -1.30 -7.76
CA GLY A 350 -10.82 -1.70 -6.44
C GLY A 350 -9.74 -1.48 -5.41
N TRP A 351 -9.73 -0.29 -4.78
CA TRP A 351 -9.10 -0.13 -3.48
C TRP A 351 -9.60 -1.24 -2.54
N LYS A 352 -8.79 -2.29 -2.32
CA LYS A 352 -9.01 -3.35 -1.31
C LYS A 352 -7.86 -4.37 -1.21
N SER A 353 -6.59 -4.01 -1.44
CA SER A 353 -5.47 -4.97 -1.30
C SER A 353 -4.97 -5.20 0.14
N GLU A 354 -5.57 -4.58 1.16
CA GLU A 354 -5.36 -5.00 2.56
C GLU A 354 -6.27 -6.18 2.99
N LEU A 355 -7.05 -6.74 2.06
CA LEU A 355 -7.88 -7.93 2.28
C LEU A 355 -7.27 -9.24 1.75
N ALA A 356 -6.09 -9.21 1.13
CA ALA A 356 -5.50 -10.40 0.48
C ALA A 356 -4.84 -11.41 1.43
N GLU A 357 -4.86 -11.16 2.75
CA GLU A 357 -4.41 -12.11 3.79
C GLU A 357 -5.52 -12.51 4.78
N LEU A 358 -6.80 -12.32 4.43
CA LEU A 358 -7.90 -12.92 5.19
C LEU A 358 -8.28 -14.26 4.56
N PRO A 359 -8.54 -15.33 5.35
CA PRO A 359 -9.15 -16.54 4.85
C PRO A 359 -10.44 -16.16 4.13
N ARG A 360 -10.59 -16.58 2.86
CA ARG A 360 -11.88 -16.52 2.19
C ARG A 360 -12.82 -17.47 2.92
N GLY A 361 -13.70 -16.93 3.76
CA GLY A 361 -14.89 -17.65 4.20
C GLY A 361 -15.74 -18.00 2.96
N PRO A 362 -16.52 -19.09 3.00
CA PRO A 362 -17.30 -19.55 1.85
C PRO A 362 -18.25 -18.45 1.35
N GLU A 363 -18.39 -18.34 0.02
CA GLU A 363 -19.42 -17.50 -0.60
C GLU A 363 -20.77 -18.25 -0.52
N GLY A 364 -21.58 -17.84 0.45
CA GLY A 364 -22.86 -18.44 0.83
C GLY A 364 -23.05 -18.37 2.36
N PRO A 365 -24.26 -18.53 2.92
CA PRO A 365 -24.36 -18.87 4.34
C PRO A 365 -23.42 -20.08 4.57
N PRO A 366 -22.64 -20.12 5.67
CA PRO A 366 -21.73 -21.24 5.92
C PRO A 366 -22.49 -22.56 6.17
N PHE A 367 -23.80 -22.57 6.00
CA PHE A 367 -24.68 -23.71 6.20
C PHE A 367 -25.80 -23.76 5.15
N LEU A 368 -26.32 -24.97 4.89
CA LEU A 368 -27.56 -25.20 4.14
C LEU A 368 -28.76 -25.28 5.09
N GLU A 369 -28.67 -26.05 6.18
CA GLU A 369 -29.73 -26.20 7.19
C GLU A 369 -29.26 -26.54 8.63
N ARG A 370 -28.04 -27.06 8.88
CA ARG A 370 -27.63 -27.62 10.21
C ARG A 370 -26.20 -27.28 10.66
N TRP A 371 -25.94 -27.32 11.98
CA TRP A 371 -24.61 -27.23 12.56
C TRP A 371 -24.46 -28.12 13.81
N ASP A 372 -23.27 -28.70 13.98
CA ASP A 372 -22.92 -29.52 15.14
C ASP A 372 -22.12 -28.70 16.15
N VAL A 373 -22.51 -28.74 17.42
CA VAL A 373 -21.73 -28.15 18.52
C VAL A 373 -20.50 -29.02 18.80
N VAL A 374 -19.31 -28.44 18.66
CA VAL A 374 -18.04 -29.11 18.95
C VAL A 374 -17.70 -28.95 20.43
N ARG A 375 -17.67 -27.71 20.93
CA ARG A 375 -17.40 -27.41 22.35
C ARG A 375 -17.88 -26.02 22.74
N LEU A 376 -18.06 -25.81 24.04
CA LEU A 376 -18.30 -24.49 24.61
C LEU A 376 -17.00 -23.67 24.65
N ILE A 377 -17.00 -22.46 24.07
CA ILE A 377 -15.86 -21.52 24.08
C ILE A 377 -15.99 -20.57 25.28
N GLY A 378 -17.19 -20.09 25.57
CA GLY A 378 -17.44 -19.17 26.68
C GLY A 378 -18.92 -18.94 26.96
N ARG A 379 -19.23 -18.55 28.20
CA ARG A 379 -20.58 -18.11 28.61
C ARG A 379 -20.54 -16.61 28.92
N GLY A 380 -21.46 -15.85 28.34
CA GLY A 380 -21.63 -14.41 28.60
C GLY A 380 -23.01 -14.08 29.17
N GLY A 381 -23.23 -12.82 29.55
CA GLY A 381 -24.51 -12.36 30.12
C GLY A 381 -25.70 -12.41 29.15
N PHE A 382 -25.43 -12.50 27.84
CA PHE A 382 -26.44 -12.49 26.77
C PHE A 382 -26.52 -13.81 25.99
N GLY A 383 -25.79 -14.86 26.41
CA GLY A 383 -25.80 -16.14 25.70
C GLY A 383 -24.49 -16.94 25.76
N ASP A 384 -24.55 -18.14 25.22
CA ASP A 384 -23.43 -19.07 25.13
C ASP A 384 -22.76 -18.98 23.76
N VAL A 385 -21.41 -19.06 23.75
CA VAL A 385 -20.59 -19.11 22.55
C VAL A 385 -20.00 -20.50 22.40
N HIS A 386 -20.34 -21.17 21.30
CA HIS A 386 -19.86 -22.51 20.98
C HIS A 386 -18.95 -22.49 19.76
N GLU A 387 -17.95 -23.35 19.76
CA GLU A 387 -17.31 -23.80 18.53
C GLU A 387 -18.28 -24.75 17.85
N VAL A 388 -18.61 -24.46 16.60
CA VAL A 388 -19.53 -25.28 15.80
C VAL A 388 -18.87 -25.66 14.50
N ARG A 389 -19.28 -26.81 13.98
CA ARG A 389 -18.95 -27.26 12.63
C ARG A 389 -20.23 -27.24 11.81
N THR A 390 -20.25 -26.47 10.75
CA THR A 390 -21.41 -26.37 9.86
C THR A 390 -21.50 -27.59 8.93
N ASP A 391 -22.67 -27.80 8.32
CA ASP A 391 -22.90 -28.87 7.34
C ASP A 391 -22.04 -28.75 6.06
N THR A 392 -21.47 -27.58 5.77
CA THR A 392 -20.47 -27.37 4.70
C THR A 392 -19.03 -27.68 5.14
N GLY A 393 -18.83 -28.16 6.37
CA GLY A 393 -17.51 -28.51 6.92
C GLY A 393 -16.70 -27.33 7.46
N VAL A 394 -17.31 -26.14 7.60
CA VAL A 394 -16.64 -24.95 8.13
C VAL A 394 -16.69 -24.95 9.65
N THR A 395 -15.54 -24.82 10.31
CA THR A 395 -15.47 -24.59 11.75
C THR A 395 -15.55 -23.09 12.05
N CYS A 396 -16.49 -22.69 12.89
CA CYS A 396 -16.69 -21.28 13.27
C CYS A 396 -17.17 -21.13 14.72
N ALA A 397 -17.29 -19.89 15.19
CA ALA A 397 -17.91 -19.60 16.48
C ALA A 397 -19.38 -19.21 16.29
N ALA A 398 -20.27 -19.82 17.07
CA ALA A 398 -21.70 -19.51 17.10
C ALA A 398 -22.10 -18.96 18.47
N LYS A 399 -22.64 -17.74 18.49
CA LYS A 399 -23.20 -17.11 19.68
C LYS A 399 -24.72 -17.22 19.65
N THR A 400 -25.30 -17.89 20.65
CA THR A 400 -26.76 -18.07 20.77
C THR A 400 -27.34 -17.04 21.74
N LEU A 401 -28.17 -16.15 21.23
CA LEU A 401 -28.92 -15.14 21.99
C LEU A 401 -30.34 -15.67 22.24
N ARG A 402 -30.77 -15.68 23.50
CA ARG A 402 -32.13 -16.04 23.90
C ARG A 402 -32.84 -14.79 24.40
N LEU A 403 -33.86 -14.34 23.68
CA LEU A 403 -34.58 -13.11 23.99
C LEU A 403 -35.71 -13.40 24.99
N PRO A 404 -35.92 -12.53 26.01
CA PRO A 404 -36.98 -12.73 26.99
C PRO A 404 -38.35 -12.51 26.32
N VAL A 405 -39.25 -13.48 26.45
CA VAL A 405 -40.65 -13.41 26.03
C VAL A 405 -41.52 -13.61 27.28
N GLN A 406 -42.51 -12.73 27.50
CA GLN A 406 -43.40 -12.81 28.66
C GLN A 406 -44.59 -13.73 28.41
N LEU A 407 -45.16 -14.27 29.49
CA LEU A 407 -46.35 -15.10 29.44
C LEU A 407 -47.57 -14.24 29.06
N GLY A 408 -47.99 -14.29 27.79
CA GLY A 408 -49.06 -13.46 27.24
C GLY A 408 -48.68 -12.71 25.97
N ASP A 409 -47.39 -12.66 25.62
CA ASP A 409 -46.95 -12.09 24.35
C ASP A 409 -47.40 -12.97 23.17
N GLU A 410 -47.93 -12.35 22.12
CA GLU A 410 -48.21 -13.04 20.85
C GLU A 410 -46.88 -13.40 20.17
N LEU A 411 -46.51 -14.68 20.25
CA LEU A 411 -45.25 -15.23 19.74
C LEU A 411 -44.96 -14.85 18.28
N ASP A 412 -45.98 -14.77 17.42
CA ASP A 412 -45.84 -14.40 16.01
C ASP A 412 -45.49 -12.91 15.83
N SER A 413 -46.04 -12.04 16.69
CA SER A 413 -45.75 -10.59 16.70
C SER A 413 -44.32 -10.33 17.16
N VAL A 414 -43.90 -10.99 18.24
CA VAL A 414 -42.52 -10.94 18.76
C VAL A 414 -41.51 -11.48 17.74
N SER A 415 -41.82 -12.62 17.12
CA SER A 415 -40.99 -13.23 16.07
C SER A 415 -40.77 -12.28 14.88
N THR A 416 -41.83 -11.60 14.44
CA THR A 416 -41.79 -10.64 13.31
C THR A 416 -40.90 -9.44 13.62
N GLU A 417 -40.98 -8.92 14.84
CA GLU A 417 -40.15 -7.77 15.27
C GLU A 417 -38.68 -8.16 15.42
N ILE A 418 -38.40 -9.34 15.98
CA ILE A 418 -37.03 -9.90 16.04
C ILE A 418 -36.49 -10.12 14.64
N HIS A 419 -37.28 -10.70 13.73
CA HIS A 419 -36.87 -10.93 12.35
C HIS A 419 -36.53 -9.59 11.65
N ARG A 420 -37.36 -8.57 11.83
CA ARG A 420 -37.11 -7.21 11.29
C ARG A 420 -35.82 -6.61 11.84
N ALA A 421 -35.56 -6.77 13.14
CA ALA A 421 -34.35 -6.29 13.78
C ALA A 421 -33.10 -7.05 13.30
N VAL A 422 -33.17 -8.38 13.13
CA VAL A 422 -32.11 -9.22 12.54
C VAL A 422 -31.83 -8.79 11.09
N GLU A 423 -32.87 -8.58 10.29
CA GLU A 423 -32.73 -8.16 8.89
C GLU A 423 -32.00 -6.82 8.77
N SER A 424 -32.31 -5.88 9.68
CA SER A 424 -31.64 -4.57 9.73
C SER A 424 -30.14 -4.66 10.05
N GLU A 425 -29.71 -5.77 10.64
CA GLU A 425 -28.33 -6.02 11.10
C GLU A 425 -27.58 -7.03 10.22
N LYS A 426 -28.20 -7.60 9.19
CA LYS A 426 -27.49 -8.46 8.20
C LYS A 426 -26.32 -7.74 7.52
N ASN A 427 -26.35 -6.40 7.47
CA ASN A 427 -25.22 -5.60 7.00
C ASN A 427 -23.92 -5.81 7.80
N LEU A 428 -23.99 -6.32 9.04
CA LEU A 428 -22.82 -6.73 9.82
C LEU A 428 -22.00 -7.81 9.09
N CYS A 429 -22.67 -8.73 8.38
CA CYS A 429 -22.02 -9.78 7.59
C CYS A 429 -21.22 -9.22 6.39
N ARG A 430 -21.39 -7.93 6.06
CA ARG A 430 -20.66 -7.23 4.98
C ARG A 430 -19.43 -6.48 5.50
N LEU A 431 -19.26 -6.37 6.82
CA LEU A 431 -18.11 -5.70 7.43
C LEU A 431 -16.84 -6.51 7.20
N ARG A 432 -15.78 -5.85 6.73
CA ARG A 432 -14.47 -6.45 6.49
C ARG A 432 -13.39 -5.47 6.93
N HIS A 433 -12.74 -5.77 8.05
CA HIS A 433 -11.67 -4.96 8.63
C HIS A 433 -10.77 -5.82 9.53
N PRO A 434 -9.43 -5.63 9.52
CA PRO A 434 -8.50 -6.48 10.27
C PRO A 434 -8.73 -6.50 11.78
N ASN A 435 -9.18 -5.38 12.35
CA ASN A 435 -9.45 -5.22 13.78
C ASN A 435 -10.91 -5.45 14.17
N ILE A 436 -11.72 -6.08 13.32
CA ILE A 436 -13.12 -6.44 13.58
C ILE A 436 -13.27 -7.94 13.28
N VAL A 437 -14.10 -8.61 14.09
CA VAL A 437 -14.48 -10.00 13.83
C VAL A 437 -15.32 -10.11 12.56
N THR A 438 -15.04 -11.13 11.77
CA THR A 438 -15.78 -11.42 10.55
C THR A 438 -17.08 -12.12 10.92
N PHE A 439 -18.20 -11.42 10.71
CA PHE A 439 -19.53 -12.01 10.77
C PHE A 439 -19.77 -12.84 9.51
N LEU A 440 -20.07 -14.11 9.70
CA LEU A 440 -20.34 -15.07 8.63
C LEU A 440 -21.84 -15.08 8.31
N HIS A 441 -22.69 -15.18 9.34
CA HIS A 441 -24.14 -15.27 9.17
C HIS A 441 -24.91 -14.96 10.46
N ILE A 442 -26.19 -14.58 10.36
CA ILE A 442 -27.11 -14.44 11.49
C ILE A 442 -28.40 -15.20 11.17
N ALA A 443 -28.74 -16.19 12.01
CA ALA A 443 -29.92 -17.04 11.87
C ALA A 443 -30.92 -16.79 13.02
N GLN A 444 -32.19 -17.08 12.77
CA GLN A 444 -33.25 -17.12 13.79
C GLN A 444 -33.93 -18.50 13.73
N PRO A 445 -33.33 -19.54 14.36
CA PRO A 445 -33.86 -20.90 14.29
C PRO A 445 -35.20 -21.07 15.02
N GLU A 446 -35.46 -20.25 16.04
CA GLU A 446 -36.71 -20.24 16.79
C GLU A 446 -37.19 -18.79 16.99
N PRO A 447 -38.49 -18.54 17.20
CA PRO A 447 -39.07 -17.20 17.33
C PRO A 447 -38.29 -16.25 18.26
N ALA A 448 -37.81 -16.75 19.40
CA ALA A 448 -37.11 -15.97 20.42
C ALA A 448 -35.58 -16.23 20.49
N ILE A 449 -35.01 -16.98 19.53
CA ILE A 449 -33.59 -17.34 19.53
C ILE A 449 -32.92 -16.82 18.28
N VAL A 450 -31.82 -16.08 18.46
CA VAL A 450 -30.97 -15.59 17.38
C VAL A 450 -29.57 -16.19 17.53
N VAL A 451 -29.03 -16.75 16.45
CA VAL A 451 -27.68 -17.34 16.42
C VAL A 451 -26.80 -16.55 15.47
N VAL A 452 -25.68 -16.04 15.98
CA VAL A 452 -24.69 -15.27 15.21
C VAL A 452 -23.47 -16.14 14.97
N PHE A 453 -23.16 -16.40 13.70
CA PHE A 453 -21.99 -17.13 13.25
C PHE A 453 -20.88 -16.15 12.87
N MET A 454 -19.67 -16.40 13.38
CA MET A 454 -18.50 -15.54 13.22
C MET A 454 -17.22 -16.36 13.12
N GLU A 455 -16.16 -15.76 12.59
CA GLU A 455 -14.85 -16.43 12.55
C GLU A 455 -14.42 -16.89 13.95
N LEU A 456 -13.82 -18.08 14.01
CA LEU A 456 -13.22 -18.58 15.23
C LEU A 456 -11.88 -17.86 15.45
N LEU A 457 -11.73 -17.18 16.59
CA LEU A 457 -10.53 -16.40 16.91
C LEU A 457 -9.62 -17.15 17.88
N ASP A 458 -8.36 -17.31 17.50
CA ASP A 458 -7.30 -17.79 18.39
C ASP A 458 -6.72 -16.61 19.21
N GLY A 459 -6.96 -16.62 20.52
CA GLY A 459 -6.52 -15.54 21.39
C GLY A 459 -7.17 -15.55 22.78
N ARG A 460 -7.08 -14.42 23.49
CA ARG A 460 -7.77 -14.17 24.77
C ARG A 460 -8.34 -12.77 24.79
N SER A 461 -9.37 -12.52 25.60
CA SER A 461 -9.89 -11.16 25.78
C SER A 461 -8.80 -10.23 26.33
N LEU A 462 -8.87 -8.95 25.96
CA LEU A 462 -7.97 -7.91 26.44
C LEU A 462 -8.05 -7.80 27.96
N GLU A 463 -9.22 -8.03 28.56
CA GLU A 463 -9.37 -8.12 30.02
C GLU A 463 -8.48 -9.25 30.62
N ARG A 464 -8.52 -10.45 30.04
CA ARG A 464 -7.64 -11.55 30.47
C ARG A 464 -6.18 -11.29 30.13
N PHE A 465 -5.89 -10.48 29.11
CA PHE A 465 -4.53 -10.05 28.77
C PHE A 465 -3.98 -9.08 29.81
N ILE A 466 -4.78 -8.10 30.24
CA ILE A 466 -4.48 -7.15 31.31
C ILE A 466 -4.26 -7.88 32.63
N ASN A 467 -5.10 -8.87 32.95
CA ASN A 467 -4.95 -9.75 34.13
C ASN A 467 -4.71 -8.97 35.44
N ASN A 468 -5.49 -7.91 35.67
CA ASN A 468 -5.38 -7.01 36.81
C ASN A 468 -4.03 -6.27 36.96
N LYS A 469 -3.25 -6.16 35.88
CA LYS A 469 -1.96 -5.45 35.85
C LYS A 469 -1.97 -4.33 34.79
N PRO A 470 -1.50 -3.12 35.11
CA PRO A 470 -1.27 -2.06 34.14
C PRO A 470 -0.46 -2.56 32.94
N LEU A 471 -0.87 -2.19 31.74
CA LEU A 471 -0.08 -2.35 30.53
C LEU A 471 0.91 -1.18 30.40
N ASP A 472 2.01 -1.41 29.70
CA ASP A 472 2.92 -0.32 29.35
C ASP A 472 2.29 0.59 28.29
N GLU A 473 2.63 1.88 28.32
CA GLU A 473 2.01 2.87 27.43
C GLU A 473 2.19 2.60 25.94
N LEU A 474 3.22 1.84 25.55
CA LEU A 474 3.42 1.45 24.15
C LEU A 474 2.37 0.43 23.72
N THR A 475 2.15 -0.59 24.53
CA THR A 475 1.06 -1.55 24.28
C THR A 475 -0.30 -0.84 24.30
N ILE A 476 -0.52 0.09 25.23
CA ILE A 476 -1.75 0.91 25.28
C ILE A 476 -1.93 1.69 23.97
N ARG A 477 -0.85 2.33 23.49
CA ARG A 477 -0.84 3.09 22.22
C ARG A 477 -1.17 2.20 21.02
N ASP A 478 -0.49 1.07 20.89
CA ASP A 478 -0.65 0.16 19.75
C ASP A 478 -2.07 -0.44 19.68
N PHE A 479 -2.63 -0.82 20.83
CA PHE A 479 -4.02 -1.29 20.90
C PHE A 479 -5.02 -0.16 20.68
N SER A 480 -4.75 1.05 21.23
CA SER A 480 -5.58 2.23 21.04
C SER A 480 -5.66 2.64 19.57
N GLU A 481 -4.55 2.59 18.83
CA GLU A 481 -4.53 2.87 17.39
C GLU A 481 -5.41 1.88 16.61
N GLN A 482 -5.30 0.59 16.92
CA GLN A 482 -6.09 -0.46 16.27
C GLN A 482 -7.60 -0.32 16.56
N ILE A 483 -7.96 0.04 17.80
CA ILE A 483 -9.34 0.30 18.19
C ILE A 483 -9.86 1.55 17.46
N CYS A 484 -9.09 2.65 17.41
CA CYS A 484 -9.46 3.85 16.66
C CYS A 484 -9.69 3.57 15.16
N ARG A 485 -8.84 2.74 14.52
CA ARG A 485 -9.04 2.33 13.12
C ARG A 485 -10.33 1.55 12.93
N ALA A 486 -10.63 0.60 13.83
CA ALA A 486 -11.89 -0.14 13.80
C ALA A 486 -13.11 0.79 13.94
N LEU A 487 -13.09 1.72 14.91
CA LEU A 487 -14.19 2.65 15.14
C LEU A 487 -14.37 3.63 13.99
N LEU A 488 -13.28 4.14 13.41
CA LEU A 488 -13.33 4.97 12.21
C LEU A 488 -14.00 4.23 11.04
N TYR A 489 -13.67 2.94 10.85
CA TYR A 489 -14.30 2.12 9.83
C TYR A 489 -15.80 1.94 10.07
N LEU A 490 -16.23 1.66 11.30
CA LEU A 490 -17.64 1.47 11.65
C LEU A 490 -18.47 2.75 11.55
N HIS A 491 -17.96 3.84 12.12
CA HIS A 491 -18.67 5.13 12.17
C HIS A 491 -18.78 5.79 10.80
N SER A 492 -17.91 5.44 9.85
CA SER A 492 -17.94 5.90 8.45
C SER A 492 -18.90 5.12 7.55
N ARG A 493 -19.52 4.04 8.02
CA ARG A 493 -20.57 3.33 7.24
C ARG A 493 -21.81 4.22 7.07
N GLN A 494 -22.64 3.89 6.08
CA GLN A 494 -23.90 4.59 5.82
C GLN A 494 -25.05 3.56 5.71
N PRO A 495 -25.97 3.50 6.70
CA PRO A 495 -25.92 4.24 7.98
C PRO A 495 -24.72 3.83 8.86
N PRO A 496 -24.29 4.69 9.81
CA PRO A 496 -23.17 4.37 10.70
C PRO A 496 -23.44 3.14 11.55
N VAL A 497 -22.44 2.27 11.69
CA VAL A 497 -22.51 1.14 12.61
C VAL A 497 -21.99 1.59 13.97
N ILE A 498 -22.81 1.46 15.01
CA ILE A 498 -22.46 1.77 16.40
C ILE A 498 -22.24 0.45 17.13
N HIS A 499 -21.12 0.31 17.85
CA HIS A 499 -20.75 -0.95 18.50
C HIS A 499 -21.54 -1.22 19.80
N ARG A 500 -21.89 -0.17 20.56
CA ARG A 500 -22.78 -0.19 21.74
C ARG A 500 -22.24 -0.88 23.00
N ASP A 501 -21.28 -1.80 22.88
CA ASP A 501 -20.69 -2.53 24.03
C ASP A 501 -19.15 -2.68 23.95
N ILE A 502 -18.44 -1.58 23.72
CA ILE A 502 -16.97 -1.57 23.71
C ILE A 502 -16.47 -1.70 25.16
N ASN A 503 -15.73 -2.78 25.43
CA ASN A 503 -15.05 -3.00 26.70
C ASN A 503 -13.92 -4.02 26.49
N CYS A 504 -12.97 -4.14 27.43
CA CYS A 504 -11.84 -5.06 27.27
C CYS A 504 -12.22 -6.56 27.26
N SER A 505 -13.45 -6.94 27.64
CA SER A 505 -13.92 -8.33 27.49
C SER A 505 -14.33 -8.64 26.05
N ASN A 506 -14.80 -7.62 25.32
CA ASN A 506 -15.24 -7.69 23.93
C ASN A 506 -14.14 -7.27 22.93
N ILE A 507 -12.88 -7.26 23.36
CA ILE A 507 -11.71 -7.05 22.51
C ILE A 507 -10.85 -8.30 22.64
N ILE A 508 -10.66 -9.06 21.56
CA ILE A 508 -9.77 -10.22 21.55
C ILE A 508 -8.37 -9.77 21.16
N VAL A 509 -7.39 -10.08 22.01
CA VAL A 509 -5.97 -10.04 21.64
C VAL A 509 -5.63 -11.37 20.99
N CYS A 510 -5.24 -11.32 19.71
CA CYS A 510 -4.89 -12.49 18.91
C CYS A 510 -3.68 -13.23 19.50
N ALA A 511 -3.47 -14.48 19.10
CA ALA A 511 -2.39 -15.34 19.59
C ALA A 511 -0.98 -14.73 19.48
N ASP A 512 -0.75 -13.82 18.53
CA ASP A 512 0.51 -13.08 18.36
C ASP A 512 0.74 -11.97 19.41
N ASN A 513 -0.23 -11.70 20.29
CA ASN A 513 -0.24 -10.64 21.30
C ASN A 513 -0.09 -9.20 20.77
N THR A 514 -0.15 -8.99 19.45
CA THR A 514 0.07 -7.68 18.82
C THR A 514 -1.17 -7.15 18.11
N ARG A 515 -2.03 -8.04 17.61
CA ARG A 515 -3.27 -7.67 16.93
C ARG A 515 -4.47 -7.80 17.86
N ILE A 516 -5.39 -6.84 17.74
CA ILE A 516 -6.70 -6.90 18.40
C ILE A 516 -7.83 -7.05 17.39
N LYS A 517 -8.92 -7.67 17.81
CA LYS A 517 -10.20 -7.70 17.09
C LYS A 517 -11.35 -7.34 18.02
N LEU A 518 -12.15 -6.37 17.62
CA LEU A 518 -13.44 -6.07 18.25
C LEU A 518 -14.41 -7.21 17.95
N ILE A 519 -15.04 -7.74 18.99
CA ILE A 519 -16.11 -8.73 18.92
C ILE A 519 -17.39 -8.14 19.53
N ASP A 520 -18.53 -8.76 19.23
CA ASP A 520 -19.80 -8.53 19.93
C ASP A 520 -20.37 -7.10 19.85
N PHE A 521 -21.07 -6.80 18.75
CA PHE A 521 -21.53 -5.45 18.38
C PHE A 521 -22.83 -5.03 19.08
N GLY A 522 -23.03 -5.48 20.33
CA GLY A 522 -24.22 -5.17 21.12
C GLY A 522 -25.52 -5.57 20.42
N LEU A 523 -25.49 -6.62 19.57
CA LEU A 523 -26.67 -7.08 18.84
C LEU A 523 -27.78 -7.51 19.81
N SER A 524 -27.40 -8.15 20.94
CA SER A 524 -28.33 -8.47 22.03
C SER A 524 -29.02 -7.23 22.59
N ILE A 525 -28.29 -6.14 22.81
CA ILE A 525 -28.85 -4.88 23.34
C ILE A 525 -29.90 -4.32 22.37
N LYS A 526 -29.61 -4.30 21.06
CA LYS A 526 -30.56 -3.80 20.06
C LYS A 526 -31.80 -4.71 19.93
N LEU A 527 -31.59 -6.02 19.84
CA LEU A 527 -32.69 -6.99 19.73
C LEU A 527 -33.60 -6.95 20.95
N GLU A 528 -33.02 -6.86 22.14
CA GLU A 528 -33.79 -6.73 23.36
C GLU A 528 -34.53 -5.39 23.45
N GLN A 529 -33.95 -4.27 23.00
CA GLN A 529 -34.66 -2.98 22.92
C GLN A 529 -35.90 -3.06 22.02
N SER A 530 -35.79 -3.74 20.87
CA SER A 530 -36.91 -3.96 19.95
C SER A 530 -38.06 -4.75 20.59
N VAL A 531 -37.76 -5.77 21.41
CA VAL A 531 -38.77 -6.60 22.08
C VAL A 531 -39.31 -5.94 23.36
N SER A 532 -38.47 -5.22 24.10
CA SER A 532 -38.84 -4.56 25.38
C SER A 532 -39.86 -3.43 25.21
N HIS A 533 -40.05 -2.91 23.99
CA HIS A 533 -41.12 -1.95 23.69
C HIS A 533 -42.54 -2.53 23.87
N MET A 534 -42.69 -3.85 23.96
CA MET A 534 -43.97 -4.54 24.21
C MET A 534 -44.23 -4.84 25.70
N SER A 535 -43.23 -4.72 26.58
CA SER A 535 -43.36 -5.04 28.00
C SER A 535 -43.06 -3.81 28.87
N ALA A 536 -44.04 -3.34 29.65
CA ALA A 536 -43.94 -2.15 30.50
C ALA A 536 -42.97 -2.26 31.71
N SER A 537 -42.16 -3.32 31.79
CA SER A 537 -41.31 -3.64 32.94
C SER A 537 -39.88 -3.96 32.52
N THR A 538 -39.09 -2.93 32.19
CA THR A 538 -37.64 -2.74 32.47
C THR A 538 -37.03 -1.73 31.49
N GLN A 539 -37.27 -0.43 31.71
CA GLN A 539 -36.55 0.66 31.01
C GLN A 539 -35.14 0.92 31.60
N SER A 540 -34.43 -0.14 32.02
CA SER A 540 -33.06 0.00 32.55
C SER A 540 -32.02 0.00 31.41
N PRO A 541 -30.99 0.86 31.43
CA PRO A 541 -29.90 0.83 30.45
C PRO A 541 -29.21 -0.54 30.39
N LYS A 542 -28.99 -1.07 29.19
CA LYS A 542 -28.39 -2.40 28.96
C LYS A 542 -26.93 -2.30 28.54
N GLY A 543 -26.09 -3.27 28.93
CA GLY A 543 -24.64 -3.29 28.64
C GLY A 543 -23.77 -3.26 29.91
N THR A 544 -22.45 -3.21 29.73
CA THR A 544 -21.52 -3.20 30.88
C THR A 544 -21.48 -1.81 31.52
N LEU A 545 -22.27 -1.60 32.58
CA LEU A 545 -22.49 -0.30 33.26
C LEU A 545 -21.21 0.53 33.49
N ASN A 546 -20.09 -0.11 33.84
CA ASN A 546 -18.83 0.57 34.12
C ASN A 546 -18.22 1.29 32.90
N PHE A 547 -18.62 0.92 31.68
CA PHE A 547 -18.15 1.49 30.41
C PHE A 547 -19.21 2.38 29.73
N MET A 548 -20.39 2.48 30.33
CA MET A 548 -21.52 3.18 29.75
C MET A 548 -21.32 4.70 29.85
N ALA A 549 -21.66 5.41 28.77
CA ALA A 549 -21.55 6.86 28.70
C ALA A 549 -22.58 7.55 29.62
N PRO A 550 -22.26 8.73 30.19
CA PRO A 550 -23.15 9.43 31.13
C PRO A 550 -24.56 9.67 30.59
N GLU A 551 -24.68 10.02 29.31
CA GLU A 551 -25.96 10.27 28.63
C GLU A 551 -26.85 9.03 28.46
N LEU A 552 -26.29 7.82 28.61
CA LEU A 552 -27.05 6.57 28.56
C LEU A 552 -27.50 6.11 29.96
N LEU A 553 -26.86 6.60 31.02
CA LEU A 553 -27.14 6.25 32.42
C LEU A 553 -28.25 7.10 33.05
N ALA A 554 -28.48 8.31 32.52
CA ALA A 554 -29.53 9.22 32.94
C ALA A 554 -30.16 9.91 31.70
N PRO A 555 -30.95 9.17 30.89
CA PRO A 555 -31.69 9.78 29.79
C PRO A 555 -32.70 10.82 30.33
N GLU A 556 -32.94 11.89 29.58
CA GLU A 556 -34.01 12.84 29.92
C GLU A 556 -35.36 12.11 29.93
N GLU A 557 -36.28 12.48 30.85
CA GLU A 557 -37.48 11.71 31.24
C GLU A 557 -38.45 11.33 30.09
N SER A 558 -38.23 11.83 28.87
CA SER A 558 -39.05 11.59 27.68
C SER A 558 -38.33 10.88 26.52
N ASP A 559 -37.02 10.55 26.64
CA ASP A 559 -36.22 10.03 25.52
C ASP A 559 -35.59 8.67 25.85
N ASN A 560 -35.75 7.69 24.94
CA ASN A 560 -35.07 6.40 25.06
C ASN A 560 -33.54 6.57 24.97
N PRO A 561 -32.72 5.78 25.71
CA PRO A 561 -31.27 5.84 25.61
C PRO A 561 -30.79 5.51 24.19
N ARG A 562 -30.21 6.50 23.50
CA ARG A 562 -29.72 6.37 22.11
C ARG A 562 -28.20 6.25 22.08
N TYR A 563 -27.71 5.07 21.75
CA TYR A 563 -26.29 4.85 21.45
C TYR A 563 -25.86 5.66 20.22
N SER A 564 -24.69 6.24 20.28
CA SER A 564 -24.12 7.10 19.24
C SER A 564 -22.63 6.83 19.04
N ARG A 565 -22.02 7.51 18.06
CA ARG A 565 -20.58 7.43 17.82
C ARG A 565 -19.81 7.89 19.06
N GLU A 566 -20.32 8.92 19.71
CA GLU A 566 -19.73 9.56 20.89
C GLU A 566 -19.83 8.65 22.12
N SER A 567 -20.86 7.81 22.24
CA SER A 567 -20.95 6.82 23.32
C SER A 567 -19.94 5.69 23.13
N ASP A 568 -19.65 5.28 21.90
CA ASP A 568 -18.57 4.32 21.60
C ASP A 568 -17.19 4.90 21.97
N ILE A 569 -16.95 6.19 21.69
CA ILE A 569 -15.70 6.88 22.06
C ILE A 569 -15.51 6.92 23.58
N TRP A 570 -16.57 7.18 24.34
CA TRP A 570 -16.51 7.12 25.82
C TRP A 570 -16.12 5.72 26.30
N ALA A 571 -16.79 4.69 25.80
CA ALA A 571 -16.53 3.30 26.17
C ALA A 571 -15.10 2.85 25.79
N PHE A 572 -14.57 3.36 24.67
CA PHE A 572 -13.16 3.23 24.31
C PHE A 572 -12.24 3.92 25.33
N GLY A 573 -12.53 5.15 25.75
CA GLY A 573 -11.80 5.83 26.82
C GLY A 573 -11.78 5.03 28.13
N CYS A 574 -12.91 4.45 28.53
CA CYS A 574 -12.99 3.52 29.67
C CYS A 574 -12.10 2.27 29.50
N SER A 575 -11.94 1.78 28.27
CA SER A 575 -11.01 0.68 27.97
C SER A 575 -9.54 1.12 28.08
N VAL A 576 -9.21 2.36 27.68
CA VAL A 576 -7.88 2.96 27.91
C VAL A 576 -7.57 3.05 29.40
N PHE A 577 -8.54 3.48 30.22
CA PHE A 577 -8.40 3.46 31.68
C PHE A 577 -8.10 2.06 32.22
N GLN A 578 -8.81 1.03 31.76
CA GLN A 578 -8.58 -0.34 32.22
C GLN A 578 -7.19 -0.85 31.82
N MET A 579 -6.73 -0.53 30.60
CA MET A 579 -5.38 -0.88 30.17
C MET A 579 -4.30 -0.16 31.01
N ALA A 580 -4.50 1.13 31.33
CA ALA A 580 -3.54 1.92 32.10
C ALA A 580 -3.52 1.59 33.60
N SER A 581 -4.67 1.25 34.19
CA SER A 581 -4.79 0.99 35.63
C SER A 581 -4.74 -0.49 36.01
N GLY A 582 -4.94 -1.38 35.04
CA GLY A 582 -5.20 -2.79 35.28
C GLY A 582 -6.58 -3.07 35.90
N ARG A 583 -7.38 -2.05 36.25
CA ARG A 583 -8.64 -2.20 36.98
C ARG A 583 -9.81 -1.76 36.13
N ARG A 584 -10.97 -2.39 36.31
CA ARG A 584 -12.20 -1.92 35.66
C ARG A 584 -12.51 -0.49 36.11
N PRO A 585 -13.04 0.37 35.22
CA PRO A 585 -13.52 1.69 35.60
C PRO A 585 -14.56 1.56 36.72
N PHE A 586 -14.47 2.44 37.73
CA PHE A 586 -15.35 2.48 38.90
C PHE A 586 -15.40 1.18 39.74
N ALA A 587 -14.39 0.31 39.70
CA ALA A 587 -14.38 -0.96 40.43
C ALA A 587 -14.58 -0.81 41.96
N GLU A 588 -14.22 0.33 42.53
CA GLU A 588 -14.40 0.64 43.97
C GLU A 588 -15.84 1.00 44.37
N HIS A 589 -16.72 1.30 43.40
CA HIS A 589 -18.11 1.67 43.65
C HIS A 589 -19.01 0.43 43.60
N LYS A 590 -19.41 -0.06 44.78
CA LYS A 590 -20.23 -1.28 44.93
C LYS A 590 -21.71 -1.07 44.53
N MET A 591 -22.22 0.16 44.62
CA MET A 591 -23.62 0.48 44.36
C MET A 591 -23.80 1.03 42.94
N ARG A 592 -24.31 0.19 42.03
CA ARG A 592 -24.42 0.52 40.60
C ARG A 592 -25.40 1.67 40.29
N HIS A 593 -26.41 1.88 41.13
CA HIS A 593 -27.41 2.96 40.94
C HIS A 593 -26.88 4.36 41.31
N THR A 594 -25.78 4.47 42.04
CA THR A 594 -25.17 5.78 42.41
C THR A 594 -24.13 6.25 41.38
N LEU A 595 -23.87 5.47 40.34
CA LEU A 595 -22.90 5.80 39.29
C LEU A 595 -23.23 7.09 38.52
N PRO A 596 -24.50 7.40 38.18
CA PRO A 596 -24.85 8.66 37.51
C PRO A 596 -24.52 9.89 38.36
N GLU A 597 -24.80 9.84 39.67
CA GLU A 597 -24.48 10.92 40.61
C GLU A 597 -22.96 11.12 40.75
N LYS A 598 -22.22 10.01 40.83
CA LYS A 598 -20.76 10.04 40.91
C LYS A 598 -20.12 10.65 39.66
N LEU A 599 -20.60 10.27 38.47
CA LEU A 599 -20.16 10.85 37.20
C LEU A 599 -20.43 12.36 37.14
N ARG A 600 -21.59 12.81 37.62
CA ARG A 600 -21.91 14.25 37.73
C ARG A 600 -21.00 14.99 38.70
N SER A 601 -20.64 14.39 39.84
CA SER A 601 -19.83 15.04 40.87
C SER A 601 -18.32 14.99 40.63
N SER A 602 -17.82 13.92 40.00
CA SER A 602 -16.38 13.62 39.94
C SER A 602 -15.85 13.37 38.53
N GLY A 603 -16.71 13.34 37.51
CA GLY A 603 -16.31 13.06 36.13
C GLY A 603 -15.87 11.62 35.89
N ALA A 604 -15.17 11.41 34.78
CA ALA A 604 -14.55 10.13 34.42
C ALA A 604 -13.46 9.71 35.43
N PRO A 605 -13.15 8.41 35.59
CA PRO A 605 -12.15 7.96 36.56
C PRO A 605 -10.76 8.49 36.17
N THR A 606 -9.92 8.84 37.14
CA THR A 606 -8.60 9.42 36.87
C THR A 606 -7.57 8.35 36.57
N LEU A 607 -6.77 8.54 35.51
CA LEU A 607 -5.66 7.62 35.22
C LEU A 607 -4.66 7.56 36.39
N PRO A 608 -3.95 6.42 36.58
CA PRO A 608 -2.90 6.31 37.59
C PRO A 608 -1.81 7.36 37.43
N THR A 609 -1.17 7.73 38.55
CA THR A 609 0.01 8.60 38.55
C THR A 609 1.16 7.95 37.77
N GLY A 610 1.88 8.75 36.98
CA GLY A 610 3.00 8.28 36.15
C GLY A 610 2.67 8.05 34.67
N CYS A 611 1.41 8.23 34.25
CA CYS A 611 1.06 8.26 32.82
C CYS A 611 1.60 9.53 32.14
N SER A 612 2.01 9.44 30.88
CA SER A 612 2.45 10.57 30.06
C SER A 612 1.35 11.62 29.89
N ALA A 613 1.76 12.88 29.68
CA ALA A 613 0.82 13.97 29.45
C ALA A 613 -0.02 13.72 28.18
N GLU A 614 0.57 13.08 27.18
CA GLU A 614 -0.07 12.70 25.94
C GLU A 614 -1.15 11.63 26.16
N LEU A 615 -0.88 10.60 26.96
CA LEU A 615 -1.88 9.58 27.31
C LEU A 615 -3.03 10.19 28.14
N GLN A 616 -2.71 11.09 29.07
CA GLN A 616 -3.71 11.80 29.86
C GLN A 616 -4.61 12.68 28.97
N ASP A 617 -4.03 13.42 28.03
CA ASP A 617 -4.79 14.25 27.08
C ASP A 617 -5.64 13.37 26.15
N PHE A 618 -5.08 12.28 25.61
CA PHE A 618 -5.80 11.33 24.76
C PHE A 618 -7.02 10.75 25.47
N TYR A 619 -6.83 10.32 26.72
CA TYR A 619 -7.89 9.80 27.58
C TYR A 619 -8.97 10.85 27.82
N SER A 620 -8.59 12.09 28.20
CA SER A 620 -9.54 13.16 28.48
C SER A 620 -10.41 13.53 27.27
N ARG A 621 -9.84 13.49 26.05
CA ARG A 621 -10.57 13.70 24.78
C ARG A 621 -11.56 12.59 24.45
N CYS A 622 -11.33 11.37 24.96
CA CYS A 622 -12.27 10.26 24.84
C CYS A 622 -13.39 10.35 25.88
N THR A 623 -13.06 10.73 27.12
CA THR A 623 -13.97 10.71 28.28
C THR A 623 -14.48 12.10 28.68
N ALA A 624 -14.65 13.01 27.72
CA ALA A 624 -15.29 14.29 27.98
C ALA A 624 -16.76 14.08 28.40
N MET A 625 -17.21 14.77 29.46
CA MET A 625 -18.56 14.62 30.00
C MET A 625 -19.64 15.01 28.97
N ASP A 626 -19.45 16.16 28.31
CA ASP A 626 -20.27 16.53 27.16
C ASP A 626 -19.91 15.68 25.94
N ARG A 627 -20.90 14.95 25.41
CA ARG A 627 -20.73 14.08 24.24
C ARG A 627 -20.24 14.84 22.99
N LYS A 628 -20.62 16.11 22.80
CA LYS A 628 -20.20 16.91 21.63
C LYS A 628 -18.74 17.33 21.70
N SER A 629 -18.18 17.37 22.91
CA SER A 629 -16.79 17.71 23.16
C SER A 629 -15.83 16.52 22.97
N ARG A 630 -16.36 15.30 22.88
CA ARG A 630 -15.54 14.09 22.61
C ARG A 630 -15.01 14.12 21.18
N LYS A 631 -13.74 13.75 21.03
CA LYS A 631 -13.11 13.67 19.71
C LYS A 631 -13.59 12.45 18.94
N SER A 632 -13.84 12.63 17.65
CA SER A 632 -14.17 11.51 16.76
C SER A 632 -12.99 10.55 16.61
N ALA A 633 -13.25 9.30 16.20
CA ALA A 633 -12.18 8.33 15.92
C ALA A 633 -11.16 8.87 14.90
N LEU A 634 -11.59 9.66 13.91
CA LEU A 634 -10.70 10.31 12.93
C LEU A 634 -9.77 11.34 13.58
N GLU A 635 -10.31 12.18 14.47
CA GLU A 635 -9.51 13.18 15.19
C GLU A 635 -8.55 12.52 16.19
N LEU A 636 -8.98 11.44 16.85
CA LEU A 636 -8.15 10.67 17.76
C LEU A 636 -6.99 9.97 17.05
N MET A 637 -7.18 9.47 15.82
CA MET A 637 -6.09 8.96 14.98
C MET A 637 -5.01 10.02 14.69
N GLY A 638 -5.39 11.31 14.76
CA GLY A 638 -4.50 12.46 14.62
C GLY A 638 -3.89 12.95 15.94
N HIS A 639 -4.11 12.24 17.06
CA HIS A 639 -3.68 12.68 18.38
C HIS A 639 -2.20 12.40 18.67
N GLU A 640 -1.54 13.29 19.41
CA GLU A 640 -0.10 13.20 19.71
C GLU A 640 0.29 11.86 20.36
N PHE A 641 -0.53 11.36 21.29
CA PHE A 641 -0.36 10.04 21.91
C PHE A 641 -0.19 8.91 20.89
N LEU A 642 -0.91 8.93 19.77
CA LEU A 642 -0.81 7.89 18.73
C LEU A 642 0.25 8.20 17.65
N ILE A 643 0.77 9.43 17.59
CA ILE A 643 1.69 9.90 16.53
C ILE A 643 3.16 9.89 16.98
N VAL A 644 3.44 10.14 18.26
CA VAL A 644 4.81 10.18 18.81
C VAL A 644 5.24 8.75 19.15
N SER A 645 5.91 8.12 18.19
CA SER A 645 6.45 6.78 18.32
C SER A 645 7.69 6.77 19.22
N SER A 646 7.61 6.22 20.44
CA SER A 646 8.79 5.77 21.19
C SER A 646 9.27 4.43 20.62
N VAL A 647 10.03 4.52 19.52
CA VAL A 647 10.45 3.36 18.70
C VAL A 647 11.56 2.51 19.35
N PHE A 648 12.27 3.00 20.36
CA PHE A 648 13.55 2.41 20.80
C PHE A 648 13.58 2.06 22.29
N LYS A 649 14.18 0.91 22.61
CA LYS A 649 14.42 0.40 23.96
C LYS A 649 15.92 0.16 24.24
N ASP A 650 16.80 0.92 23.57
CA ASP A 650 18.26 0.94 23.78
C ASP A 650 19.14 -0.07 23.00
N SER A 651 18.61 -0.76 21.97
CA SER A 651 19.46 -1.59 21.07
C SER A 651 18.97 -1.61 19.62
N TRP A 652 19.91 -1.71 18.67
CA TRP A 652 19.65 -1.88 17.24
C TRP A 652 20.80 -2.64 16.57
N ASP A 653 20.47 -3.38 15.51
CA ASP A 653 21.43 -4.12 14.73
C ASP A 653 21.77 -3.38 13.43
N SER A 654 23.05 -3.11 13.21
CA SER A 654 23.52 -2.53 11.96
C SER A 654 23.50 -3.57 10.84
N ILE A 655 22.72 -3.29 9.78
CA ILE A 655 22.61 -4.16 8.60
C ILE A 655 23.70 -3.84 7.59
N ARG A 656 23.80 -2.56 7.22
CA ARG A 656 24.68 -2.11 6.13
C ARG A 656 25.13 -0.68 6.33
N PHE A 657 26.36 -0.39 5.94
CA PHE A 657 26.81 0.98 5.75
C PHE A 657 26.11 1.61 4.53
N VAL A 658 25.53 2.80 4.70
CA VAL A 658 24.82 3.51 3.61
C VAL A 658 25.73 4.59 3.02
N ALA A 659 26.23 5.49 3.86
CA ALA A 659 27.05 6.60 3.41
C ALA A 659 27.91 7.16 4.56
N ARG A 660 29.07 7.74 4.20
CA ARG A 660 29.91 8.53 5.12
C ARG A 660 29.43 9.97 5.02
N GLY A 661 28.84 10.50 6.09
CA GLY A 661 28.53 11.92 6.21
C GLY A 661 29.68 12.68 6.89
N PHE A 662 29.77 13.99 6.68
CA PHE A 662 30.83 14.83 7.26
C PHE A 662 30.83 14.80 8.80
N PHE A 663 29.64 14.77 9.41
CA PHE A 663 29.46 14.74 10.86
C PHE A 663 29.15 13.35 11.44
N GLY A 664 29.24 12.29 10.62
CA GLY A 664 28.84 10.95 11.07
C GLY A 664 28.50 9.97 9.96
N ASP A 665 28.64 8.69 10.27
CA ASP A 665 28.25 7.61 9.36
C ASP A 665 26.73 7.40 9.38
N ILE A 666 26.16 7.18 8.19
CA ILE A 666 24.77 6.74 8.02
C ILE A 666 24.80 5.23 7.79
N GLN A 667 24.08 4.52 8.65
CA GLN A 667 23.91 3.08 8.58
C GLN A 667 22.44 2.74 8.41
N GLU A 668 22.18 1.66 7.71
CA GLU A 668 20.89 1.01 7.74
C GLU A 668 20.86 0.08 8.95
N VAL A 669 19.84 0.23 9.78
CA VAL A 669 19.70 -0.51 11.04
C VAL A 669 18.32 -1.17 11.13
N VAL A 670 18.23 -2.24 11.91
CA VAL A 670 16.96 -2.78 12.41
C VAL A 670 16.86 -2.44 13.88
N THR A 671 15.74 -1.84 14.29
CA THR A 671 15.46 -1.63 15.71
C THR A 671 15.13 -2.96 16.39
N ASP A 672 15.18 -3.00 17.72
CA ASP A 672 14.69 -4.11 18.56
C ASP A 672 13.26 -4.58 18.22
N ARG A 673 12.46 -3.72 17.59
CA ARG A 673 11.10 -4.01 17.12
C ARG A 673 11.00 -4.44 15.65
N GLY A 674 12.12 -4.72 15.00
CA GLY A 674 12.13 -5.15 13.59
C GLY A 674 11.91 -4.01 12.58
N ILE A 675 11.97 -2.74 13.00
CA ILE A 675 11.79 -1.61 12.09
C ILE A 675 13.12 -1.33 11.38
N ARG A 676 13.12 -1.42 10.04
CA ARG A 676 14.28 -1.00 9.23
C ARG A 676 14.25 0.50 9.02
N CYS A 677 15.36 1.16 9.33
CA CYS A 677 15.49 2.61 9.21
C CYS A 677 16.95 3.03 8.96
N ALA A 678 17.15 4.30 8.62
CA ALA A 678 18.48 4.90 8.53
C ALA A 678 18.85 5.52 9.88
N ALA A 679 20.02 5.19 10.41
CA ALA A 679 20.60 5.77 11.62
C ALA A 679 21.83 6.60 11.27
N LYS A 680 21.81 7.89 11.64
CA LYS A 680 22.96 8.79 11.51
C LYS A 680 23.58 9.01 12.88
N THR A 681 24.85 8.62 13.04
CA THR A 681 25.58 8.74 14.32
C THR A 681 26.41 10.02 14.35
N LEU A 682 26.02 10.99 15.19
CA LEU A 682 26.71 12.25 15.41
C LEU A 682 27.64 12.12 16.62
N ARG A 683 28.95 12.35 16.43
CA ARG A 683 29.94 12.38 17.50
C ARG A 683 30.36 13.82 17.78
N LEU A 684 30.10 14.31 18.99
CA LEU A 684 30.38 15.68 19.39
C LEU A 684 31.85 15.84 19.79
N PRO A 685 32.55 16.89 19.32
CA PRO A 685 33.93 17.15 19.69
C PRO A 685 34.01 17.77 21.10
N VAL A 686 33.81 16.95 22.12
CA VAL A 686 33.89 17.40 23.53
C VAL A 686 35.30 17.16 24.05
N GLN A 687 36.11 18.22 24.21
CA GLN A 687 37.26 18.17 25.09
C GLN A 687 36.75 18.20 26.55
N LEU A 688 36.75 17.03 27.18
CA LEU A 688 36.35 16.82 28.57
C LEU A 688 37.42 17.41 29.51
N GLY A 689 37.27 18.68 29.85
CA GLY A 689 37.99 19.37 30.94
C GLY A 689 37.04 19.80 32.07
N ASP A 690 37.46 20.75 32.91
CA ASP A 690 36.85 21.19 34.19
C ASP A 690 35.39 21.72 34.14
N GLN A 691 34.67 21.59 33.03
CA GLN A 691 33.26 21.99 32.87
C GLN A 691 32.37 20.88 32.26
N LYS A 692 32.68 19.61 32.55
CA LYS A 692 31.97 18.44 32.03
C LYS A 692 30.46 18.48 32.29
N GLU A 693 30.02 18.81 33.51
CA GLU A 693 28.60 18.79 33.88
C GLU A 693 27.77 19.87 33.16
N THR A 694 28.29 21.09 33.04
CA THR A 694 27.60 22.19 32.37
C THR A 694 27.47 21.94 30.87
N LYS A 695 28.54 21.42 30.24
CA LYS A 695 28.50 21.03 28.82
C LYS A 695 27.51 19.88 28.58
N MET A 696 27.43 18.91 29.50
CA MET A 696 26.48 17.80 29.39
C MET A 696 25.03 18.28 29.45
N LYS A 697 24.69 19.12 30.43
CA LYS A 697 23.34 19.70 30.54
C LYS A 697 22.93 20.51 29.31
N ASN A 698 23.88 21.16 28.64
CA ASN A 698 23.62 21.89 27.40
C ASN A 698 23.37 20.94 26.22
N ILE A 699 24.09 19.82 26.13
CA ILE A 699 23.86 18.78 25.12
C ILE A 699 22.48 18.16 25.32
N ASP A 700 22.13 17.77 26.55
CA ASP A 700 20.83 17.15 26.86
C ASP A 700 19.67 18.10 26.50
N LYS A 701 19.78 19.38 26.86
CA LYS A 701 18.80 20.41 26.47
C LYS A 701 18.71 20.58 24.95
N ALA A 702 19.84 20.55 24.25
CA ALA A 702 19.87 20.67 22.81
C ALA A 702 19.22 19.46 22.13
N VAL A 703 19.55 18.23 22.54
CA VAL A 703 18.93 16.99 22.04
C VAL A 703 17.43 16.97 22.31
N GLU A 704 17.01 17.35 23.53
CA GLU A 704 15.58 17.42 23.87
C GLU A 704 14.84 18.44 23.00
N SER A 705 15.45 19.60 22.73
CA SER A 705 14.87 20.60 21.82
C SER A 705 14.67 20.08 20.40
N GLU A 706 15.51 19.13 19.98
CA GLU A 706 15.53 18.56 18.63
C GLU A 706 14.66 17.31 18.46
N LYS A 707 14.21 16.68 19.56
CA LYS A 707 13.17 15.63 19.49
C LYS A 707 11.89 16.12 18.80
N ASN A 708 11.66 17.44 18.80
CA ASN A 708 10.59 18.07 18.03
C ASN A 708 10.65 17.78 16.52
N LEU A 709 11.84 17.48 15.95
CA LEU A 709 11.94 17.07 14.56
C LEU A 709 11.19 15.76 14.28
N CYS A 710 11.06 14.87 15.27
CA CYS A 710 10.25 13.64 15.17
C CYS A 710 8.76 13.93 14.94
N ARG A 711 8.30 15.16 15.23
CA ARG A 711 6.93 15.64 14.99
C ARG A 711 6.71 16.12 13.54
N LEU A 712 7.76 16.28 12.73
CA LEU A 712 7.63 16.77 11.36
C LEU A 712 7.02 15.70 10.43
N ARG A 713 5.97 16.07 9.69
CA ARG A 713 5.30 15.24 8.69
C ARG A 713 5.02 16.08 7.45
N HIS A 714 5.83 15.88 6.40
CA HIS A 714 5.65 16.55 5.11
C HIS A 714 6.20 15.63 4.00
N PRO A 715 5.55 15.54 2.83
CA PRO A 715 5.98 14.64 1.74
C PRO A 715 7.42 14.90 1.28
N ASN A 716 7.87 16.16 1.30
CA ASN A 716 9.21 16.58 0.88
C ASN A 716 10.23 16.74 2.02
N ILE A 717 9.95 16.19 3.19
CA ILE A 717 10.86 16.19 4.35
C ILE A 717 11.07 14.74 4.78
N VAL A 718 12.30 14.39 5.19
CA VAL A 718 12.58 13.08 5.76
C VAL A 718 11.82 12.87 7.07
N ARG A 719 11.20 11.71 7.23
CA ARG A 719 10.53 11.34 8.46
C ARG A 719 11.55 10.95 9.53
N PHE A 720 11.72 11.81 10.53
CA PHE A 720 12.43 11.48 11.76
C PHE A 720 11.58 10.51 12.60
N LEU A 721 12.18 9.37 12.93
CA LEU A 721 11.56 8.32 13.73
C LEU A 721 11.88 8.49 15.21
N HIS A 722 13.15 8.80 15.52
CA HIS A 722 13.63 8.97 16.88
C HIS A 722 14.99 9.67 16.91
N ILE A 723 15.32 10.30 18.04
CA ILE A 723 16.66 10.82 18.33
C ILE A 723 17.05 10.27 19.70
N ALA A 724 18.09 9.44 19.72
CA ALA A 724 18.63 8.84 20.93
C ALA A 724 19.98 9.49 21.28
N GLN A 725 20.25 9.63 22.56
CA GLN A 725 21.57 9.96 23.07
C GLN A 725 22.12 8.70 23.74
N THR A 726 23.01 7.99 23.06
CA THR A 726 23.55 6.71 23.55
C THR A 726 24.65 6.90 24.55
N GLU A 727 25.45 7.94 24.34
CA GLU A 727 26.59 8.29 25.17
C GLU A 727 26.59 9.80 25.38
N PRO A 728 27.27 10.29 26.44
CA PRO A 728 27.38 11.71 26.76
C PRO A 728 27.76 12.63 25.57
N ALA A 729 28.52 12.14 24.60
CA ALA A 729 28.96 12.89 23.41
C ALA A 729 28.48 12.29 22.08
N THR A 730 27.55 11.32 22.10
CA THR A 730 27.10 10.61 20.91
C THR A 730 25.58 10.66 20.79
N VAL A 731 25.09 11.22 19.67
CA VAL A 731 23.67 11.35 19.36
C VAL A 731 23.36 10.57 18.09
N VAL A 732 22.35 9.71 18.12
CA VAL A 732 21.93 8.88 17.00
C VAL A 732 20.55 9.32 16.53
N VAL A 733 20.46 9.70 15.25
CA VAL A 733 19.23 10.17 14.63
C VAL A 733 18.69 9.08 13.72
N PHE A 734 17.50 8.56 14.05
CA PHE A 734 16.80 7.54 13.27
C PHE A 734 15.77 8.19 12.35
N MET A 735 15.80 7.79 11.08
CA MET A 735 15.02 8.38 10.00
C MET A 735 14.47 7.29 9.09
N GLU A 736 13.42 7.59 8.33
CA GLU A 736 13.00 6.70 7.24
C GLU A 736 14.17 6.40 6.29
N LEU A 737 14.20 5.17 5.80
CA LEU A 737 15.15 4.78 4.76
C LEU A 737 14.69 5.39 3.43
N LEU A 738 15.56 6.13 2.76
CA LEU A 738 15.24 6.79 1.50
C LEU A 738 15.91 6.07 0.34
N ASP A 739 15.09 5.65 -0.62
CA ASP A 739 15.56 5.11 -1.89
C ASP A 739 15.75 6.25 -2.90
N GLY A 740 17.00 6.52 -3.26
CA GLY A 740 17.32 7.63 -4.16
C GLY A 740 18.80 7.99 -4.19
N ARG A 741 19.10 9.14 -4.78
CA ARG A 741 20.45 9.73 -4.79
C ARG A 741 20.37 11.21 -4.41
N SER A 742 21.46 11.76 -3.89
CA SER A 742 21.50 13.21 -3.61
C SER A 742 21.27 14.03 -4.88
N LEU A 743 20.66 15.20 -4.73
CA LEU A 743 20.44 16.15 -5.83
C LEU A 743 21.78 16.53 -6.48
N GLU A 744 22.87 16.61 -5.71
CA GLU A 744 24.21 16.82 -6.25
C GLU A 744 24.62 15.72 -7.25
N ARG A 745 24.40 14.45 -6.89
CA ARG A 745 24.62 13.31 -7.79
C ARG A 745 23.61 13.24 -8.94
N PHE A 746 22.42 13.79 -8.75
CA PHE A 746 21.41 13.88 -9.81
C PHE A 746 21.82 14.89 -10.88
N ILE A 747 22.27 16.08 -10.47
CA ILE A 747 22.79 17.14 -11.35
C ILE A 747 24.05 16.66 -12.07
N ASN A 748 24.98 16.02 -11.36
CA ASN A 748 26.21 15.44 -11.93
C ASN A 748 26.97 16.40 -12.86
N ASN A 749 27.17 17.64 -12.42
CA ASN A 749 27.78 18.73 -13.19
C ASN A 749 27.08 19.08 -14.52
N LYS A 750 25.81 18.70 -14.70
CA LYS A 750 25.00 19.02 -15.88
C LYS A 750 23.81 19.90 -15.50
N PRO A 751 23.58 21.01 -16.21
CA PRO A 751 22.44 21.87 -15.93
C PRO A 751 21.11 21.15 -16.20
N LEU A 752 20.13 21.32 -15.31
CA LEU A 752 18.78 20.80 -15.46
C LEU A 752 17.94 21.70 -16.38
N ASP A 753 16.89 21.13 -16.95
CA ASP A 753 15.88 21.85 -17.72
C ASP A 753 14.93 22.64 -16.78
N GLU A 754 14.39 23.75 -17.26
CA GLU A 754 13.57 24.64 -16.43
C GLU A 754 12.30 23.99 -15.85
N PRO A 755 11.58 23.10 -16.57
CA PRO A 755 10.46 22.36 -15.98
C PRO A 755 10.88 21.55 -14.75
N LYS A 756 12.07 20.94 -14.78
CA LYS A 756 12.59 20.18 -13.65
C LYS A 756 13.05 21.05 -12.51
N ILE A 757 13.70 22.18 -12.82
CA ILE A 757 14.06 23.21 -11.83
C ILE A 757 12.80 23.72 -11.14
N ARG A 758 11.74 24.02 -11.89
CA ARG A 758 10.44 24.47 -11.37
C ARG A 758 9.83 23.46 -10.40
N ASP A 759 9.69 22.21 -10.83
CA ASP A 759 9.12 21.11 -10.02
C ASP A 759 9.87 20.92 -8.69
N PHE A 760 11.20 20.82 -8.75
CA PHE A 760 12.01 20.68 -7.53
C PHE A 760 11.97 21.93 -6.65
N SER A 761 11.95 23.13 -7.25
CA SER A 761 11.87 24.39 -6.52
C SER A 761 10.53 24.53 -5.77
N GLU A 762 9.41 24.16 -6.41
CA GLU A 762 8.08 24.15 -5.78
C GLU A 762 8.04 23.20 -4.57
N GLN A 763 8.59 21.99 -4.71
CA GLN A 763 8.65 21.02 -3.63
C GLN A 763 9.52 21.50 -2.45
N ILE A 764 10.66 22.15 -2.74
CA ILE A 764 11.53 22.73 -1.70
C ILE A 764 10.83 23.91 -1.01
N CYS A 765 10.19 24.82 -1.75
CA CYS A 765 9.46 25.94 -1.17
C CYS A 765 8.31 25.47 -0.27
N ARG A 766 7.56 24.43 -0.65
CA ARG A 766 6.54 23.82 0.23
C ARG A 766 7.13 23.27 1.52
N ALA A 767 8.27 22.58 1.43
CA ALA A 767 8.97 22.09 2.61
C ALA A 767 9.43 23.23 3.52
N LEU A 768 10.02 24.29 2.97
CA LEU A 768 10.47 25.44 3.74
C LEU A 768 9.32 26.22 4.38
N LEU A 769 8.21 26.40 3.66
CA LEU A 769 7.00 27.01 4.22
C LEU A 769 6.49 26.21 5.43
N TYR A 770 6.39 24.89 5.27
CA TYR A 770 5.97 24.00 6.35
C TYR A 770 6.84 24.12 7.61
N LEU A 771 8.15 24.33 7.45
CA LEU A 771 9.12 24.45 8.54
C LEU A 771 9.08 25.84 9.19
N HIS A 772 9.08 26.89 8.37
CA HIS A 772 9.13 28.29 8.81
C HIS A 772 7.84 28.75 9.51
N CYS A 773 6.71 28.08 9.25
CA CYS A 773 5.41 28.31 9.90
C CYS A 773 5.24 27.59 11.25
N ARG A 774 6.21 26.77 11.69
CA ARG A 774 6.14 26.10 13.00
C ARG A 774 6.31 27.11 14.14
N GLN A 775 5.84 26.73 15.33
CA GLN A 775 6.05 27.49 16.56
C GLN A 775 6.73 26.60 17.61
N PRO A 776 8.00 26.86 17.95
CA PRO A 776 8.90 27.83 17.30
C PRO A 776 9.23 27.41 15.84
N PRO A 777 9.66 28.36 14.98
CA PRO A 777 10.04 28.07 13.60
C PRO A 777 11.22 27.11 13.52
N VAL A 778 11.15 26.15 12.61
CA VAL A 778 12.28 25.25 12.34
C VAL A 778 13.10 25.87 11.20
N ILE A 779 14.34 26.25 11.50
CA ILE A 779 15.30 26.75 10.50
C ILE A 779 16.22 25.58 10.13
N HIS A 780 16.37 25.30 8.83
CA HIS A 780 17.10 24.12 8.35
C HIS A 780 18.63 24.27 8.47
N ARG A 781 19.17 25.48 8.26
CA ARG A 781 20.58 25.86 8.52
C ARG A 781 21.65 25.23 7.61
N ASP A 782 21.36 24.12 6.95
CA ASP A 782 22.30 23.43 6.04
C ASP A 782 21.65 22.97 4.73
N ILE A 783 20.94 23.89 4.06
CA ILE A 783 20.32 23.62 2.76
C ILE A 783 21.39 23.59 1.68
N ASN A 784 21.62 22.43 1.06
CA ASN A 784 22.55 22.25 -0.07
C ASN A 784 22.16 21.02 -0.91
N CYS A 785 22.76 20.85 -2.10
CA CYS A 785 22.38 19.77 -3.03
C CYS A 785 22.69 18.36 -2.49
N SER A 786 23.56 18.24 -1.50
CA SER A 786 23.93 16.96 -0.88
C SER A 786 22.92 16.54 0.18
N ASN A 787 22.23 17.51 0.78
CA ASN A 787 21.18 17.36 1.80
C ASN A 787 19.75 17.32 1.21
N ILE A 788 19.63 17.07 -0.09
CA ILE A 788 18.34 16.81 -0.75
C ILE A 788 18.46 15.47 -1.47
N ILE A 789 17.58 14.53 -1.17
CA ILE A 789 17.49 13.25 -1.87
C ILE A 789 16.43 13.36 -2.97
N VAL A 790 16.83 13.04 -4.19
CA VAL A 790 15.91 12.77 -5.30
C VAL A 790 15.53 11.29 -5.21
N CYS A 791 14.25 11.02 -4.98
CA CYS A 791 13.69 9.69 -4.84
C CYS A 791 13.89 8.85 -6.11
N ALA A 792 13.76 7.53 -6.01
CA ALA A 792 13.96 6.59 -7.12
C ALA A 792 13.09 6.88 -8.37
N ASP A 793 11.93 7.50 -8.18
CA ASP A 793 11.05 7.95 -9.27
C ASP A 793 11.59 9.16 -10.06
N ASN A 794 12.69 9.77 -9.59
CA ASN A 794 13.29 10.99 -10.11
C ASN A 794 12.36 12.22 -10.11
N THR A 795 11.17 12.16 -9.51
CA THR A 795 10.19 13.28 -9.49
C THR A 795 10.04 13.88 -8.11
N ARG A 796 10.14 13.09 -7.04
CA ARG A 796 10.03 13.59 -5.68
C ARG A 796 11.38 13.90 -5.07
N ILE A 797 11.43 14.98 -4.30
CA ILE A 797 12.58 15.33 -3.48
C ILE A 797 12.24 15.26 -1.99
N LYS A 798 13.22 14.92 -1.17
CA LYS A 798 13.14 14.98 0.29
C LYS A 798 14.35 15.71 0.86
N LEU A 799 14.07 16.76 1.65
CA LEU A 799 15.08 17.43 2.46
C LEU A 799 15.51 16.49 3.59
N ILE A 800 16.81 16.33 3.74
CA ILE A 800 17.46 15.59 4.82
C ILE A 800 18.37 16.55 5.60
N ASP A 801 18.70 16.17 6.84
CA ASP A 801 19.76 16.80 7.63
C ASP A 801 19.59 18.30 7.96
N PHE A 802 18.91 18.58 9.07
CA PHE A 802 18.47 19.93 9.48
C PHE A 802 19.55 20.71 10.24
N GLY A 803 20.82 20.53 9.88
CA GLY A 803 21.95 21.19 10.55
C GLY A 803 22.06 20.84 12.04
N LEU A 804 21.54 19.68 12.45
CA LEU A 804 21.56 19.18 13.83
C LEU A 804 22.96 19.17 14.41
N SER A 805 23.93 18.71 13.62
CA SER A 805 25.34 18.70 14.00
C SER A 805 25.88 20.10 14.28
N ILE A 806 25.54 21.08 13.45
CA ILE A 806 25.97 22.48 13.60
C ILE A 806 25.39 23.07 14.89
N LYS A 807 24.10 22.83 15.16
CA LYS A 807 23.45 23.32 16.39
C LYS A 807 24.05 22.68 17.65
N LEU A 808 24.30 21.37 17.62
CA LEU A 808 24.90 20.66 18.74
C LEU A 808 26.34 21.10 19.00
N GLU A 809 27.14 21.36 17.96
CA GLU A 809 28.51 21.87 18.07
C GLU A 809 28.55 23.29 18.67
N GLN A 810 27.69 24.19 18.18
CA GLN A 810 27.52 25.55 18.74
C GLN A 810 27.13 25.54 20.22
N SER A 811 26.46 24.49 20.68
CA SER A 811 26.06 24.34 22.08
C SER A 811 27.21 23.87 23.00
N VAL A 812 28.31 23.39 22.42
CA VAL A 812 29.45 22.76 23.12
C VAL A 812 30.72 23.62 23.08
N SER A 813 30.95 24.40 22.02
CA SER A 813 32.13 25.26 21.86
C SER A 813 31.81 26.75 21.98
N HIS A 814 32.39 27.45 22.97
CA HIS A 814 32.37 28.92 23.06
C HIS A 814 33.29 29.64 22.05
N ILE A 815 33.93 28.89 21.14
CA ILE A 815 34.85 29.44 20.15
C ILE A 815 34.10 29.59 18.83
N SER A 816 33.95 30.84 18.40
CA SER A 816 33.51 31.24 17.06
C SER A 816 34.12 30.32 16.00
N ALA A 817 33.26 29.66 15.23
CA ALA A 817 33.55 28.99 13.95
C ALA A 817 35.04 28.63 13.76
N SER A 818 35.49 27.54 14.38
CA SER A 818 36.83 27.04 14.11
C SER A 818 37.00 26.82 12.60
N THR A 819 38.15 27.24 12.10
CA THR A 819 38.56 27.49 10.71
C THR A 819 38.61 26.26 9.79
N GLN A 820 37.78 25.24 10.05
CA GLN A 820 37.61 24.06 9.19
C GLN A 820 36.15 23.78 8.83
N SER A 821 35.33 24.82 8.64
CA SER A 821 34.06 24.65 7.91
C SER A 821 34.35 24.06 6.53
N PRO A 822 33.73 22.93 6.14
CA PRO A 822 34.05 22.24 4.90
C PRO A 822 33.86 23.18 3.72
N LYS A 823 34.87 23.25 2.84
CA LYS A 823 34.91 24.09 1.62
C LYS A 823 33.64 23.99 0.74
N GLY A 824 32.81 22.95 0.91
CA GLY A 824 31.54 22.74 0.22
C GLY A 824 30.34 23.53 0.77
N THR A 825 30.24 23.71 2.10
CA THR A 825 29.10 24.42 2.75
C THR A 825 29.25 25.93 2.66
N LEU A 826 30.49 26.45 2.59
CA LEU A 826 30.77 27.88 2.46
C LEU A 826 30.09 28.53 1.25
N ASN A 827 29.89 27.77 0.18
CA ASN A 827 29.29 28.26 -1.06
C ASN A 827 27.78 28.51 -0.98
N PHE A 828 27.12 28.04 0.08
CA PHE A 828 25.67 28.18 0.31
C PHE A 828 25.36 29.13 1.48
N LEU A 829 26.38 29.63 2.18
CA LEU A 829 26.19 30.56 3.30
C LEU A 829 25.72 31.93 2.82
N ALA A 830 24.76 32.50 3.55
CA ALA A 830 24.24 33.83 3.29
C ALA A 830 25.26 34.92 3.70
N PRO A 831 25.27 36.10 3.05
CA PRO A 831 26.24 37.17 3.31
C PRO A 831 26.31 37.60 4.79
N GLU A 832 25.16 37.63 5.48
CA GLU A 832 25.09 37.97 6.91
C GLU A 832 25.81 36.95 7.78
N LEU A 833 25.79 35.66 7.41
CA LEU A 833 26.49 34.59 8.12
C LEU A 833 28.01 34.64 7.89
N LEU A 834 28.45 35.41 6.89
CA LEU A 834 29.86 35.66 6.56
C LEU A 834 30.39 36.96 7.18
N GLY A 835 29.56 37.72 7.91
CA GLY A 835 29.92 39.03 8.46
C GLY A 835 30.00 40.15 7.41
N ILE A 836 29.40 39.96 6.23
CA ILE A 836 29.41 40.93 5.14
C ILE A 836 28.17 41.83 5.26
N GLY A 837 28.38 43.13 5.53
CA GLY A 837 27.31 44.13 5.53
C GLY A 837 26.63 44.41 6.88
N THR A 838 27.11 43.84 8.00
CA THR A 838 26.58 44.10 9.35
C THR A 838 27.68 44.62 10.28
N PHE A 839 27.52 45.85 10.80
CA PHE A 839 28.43 46.43 11.82
C PHE A 839 28.20 45.88 13.24
N ASP A 840 27.15 45.09 13.43
CA ASP A 840 26.75 44.59 14.75
C ASP A 840 27.13 43.11 14.91
N SER A 841 28.28 42.88 15.56
CA SER A 841 28.86 41.55 15.80
C SER A 841 27.99 40.59 16.62
N MET A 842 26.84 41.06 17.14
CA MET A 842 25.96 40.33 18.04
C MET A 842 24.75 39.64 17.36
N GLN A 843 24.50 39.87 16.05
CA GLN A 843 23.28 39.40 15.33
C GLN A 843 23.52 38.35 14.23
N CYS A 844 24.64 37.64 14.24
CA CYS A 844 24.94 36.61 13.24
C CYS A 844 24.32 35.23 13.62
N SER A 845 23.00 35.12 13.54
CA SER A 845 22.28 33.86 13.81
C SER A 845 21.46 33.43 12.59
N SER A 846 21.43 32.12 12.30
CA SER A 846 20.69 31.56 11.17
C SER A 846 19.22 31.93 11.23
N SER A 847 18.68 32.50 10.14
CA SER A 847 17.29 32.95 10.06
C SER A 847 16.53 32.27 8.91
N ARG A 848 15.21 32.52 8.81
CA ARG A 848 14.37 32.02 7.70
C ARG A 848 14.90 32.51 6.36
N GLU A 849 15.39 33.74 6.33
CA GLU A 849 15.93 34.43 5.17
C GLU A 849 17.29 33.85 4.76
N SER A 850 18.07 33.31 5.71
CA SER A 850 19.30 32.58 5.40
C SER A 850 19.03 31.23 4.71
N ASP A 851 17.96 30.52 5.11
CA ASP A 851 17.51 29.31 4.39
C ASP A 851 17.07 29.63 2.95
N ILE A 852 16.40 30.77 2.75
CA ILE A 852 15.99 31.23 1.40
C ILE A 852 17.21 31.54 0.52
N TRP A 853 18.25 32.17 1.06
CA TRP A 853 19.49 32.38 0.32
C TRP A 853 20.12 31.06 -0.12
N ALA A 854 20.24 30.10 0.81
CA ALA A 854 20.80 28.78 0.52
C ALA A 854 19.97 28.03 -0.54
N PHE A 855 18.65 28.19 -0.51
CA PHE A 855 17.76 27.73 -1.58
C PHE A 855 18.02 28.43 -2.92
N GLY A 856 18.28 29.73 -2.94
CA GLY A 856 18.72 30.42 -4.17
C GLY A 856 20.01 29.83 -4.74
N CYS A 857 20.99 29.51 -3.89
CA CYS A 857 22.21 28.81 -4.29
C CYS A 857 21.95 27.41 -4.88
N LEU A 858 20.93 26.68 -4.40
CA LEU A 858 20.47 25.43 -5.01
C LEU A 858 19.94 25.66 -6.43
N VAL A 859 19.11 26.69 -6.62
CA VAL A 859 18.57 27.06 -7.94
C VAL A 859 19.70 27.37 -8.91
N PHE A 860 20.73 28.10 -8.48
CA PHE A 860 21.93 28.32 -9.27
C PHE A 860 22.62 27.03 -9.69
N GLN A 861 22.81 26.08 -8.76
CA GLN A 861 23.48 24.82 -9.07
C GLN A 861 22.64 23.95 -10.01
N MET A 862 21.32 23.90 -9.84
CA MET A 862 20.44 23.20 -10.77
C MET A 862 20.46 23.84 -12.16
N ALA A 863 20.51 25.17 -12.25
CA ALA A 863 20.50 25.91 -13.51
C ALA A 863 21.86 25.92 -14.24
N SER A 864 22.98 25.82 -13.53
CA SER A 864 24.32 25.88 -14.12
C SER A 864 25.02 24.53 -14.20
N GLY A 865 24.59 23.55 -13.40
CA GLY A 865 25.34 22.32 -13.16
C GLY A 865 26.56 22.52 -12.24
N ALA A 866 27.07 23.75 -12.09
CA ALA A 866 28.26 24.06 -11.32
C ALA A 866 27.90 24.49 -9.89
N ARG A 867 28.79 24.19 -8.93
CA ARG A 867 28.64 24.70 -7.57
C ARG A 867 28.72 26.24 -7.55
N PRO A 868 27.90 26.92 -6.73
CA PRO A 868 27.99 28.37 -6.57
C PRO A 868 29.41 28.75 -6.12
N PHE A 869 29.92 29.88 -6.62
CA PHE A 869 31.25 30.42 -6.28
C PHE A 869 32.46 29.53 -6.59
N SER A 870 32.30 28.41 -7.31
CA SER A 870 33.37 27.44 -7.63
C SER A 870 34.60 28.02 -8.35
N ARG A 871 34.49 29.20 -8.96
CA ARG A 871 35.60 29.90 -9.62
C ARG A 871 36.59 30.58 -8.68
N PHE A 872 36.22 30.82 -7.42
CA PHE A 872 37.06 31.52 -6.45
C PHE A 872 37.94 30.53 -5.70
N LYS A 873 39.23 30.86 -5.55
CA LYS A 873 40.20 29.94 -4.93
C LYS A 873 40.33 30.16 -3.43
N SER A 874 39.93 31.34 -2.93
CA SER A 874 39.95 31.67 -1.52
C SER A 874 38.60 32.19 -1.02
N PHE A 875 38.34 31.97 0.28
CA PHE A 875 37.18 32.52 0.98
C PHE A 875 37.12 34.05 0.87
N TRP A 876 38.26 34.73 1.00
CA TRP A 876 38.36 36.18 0.91
C TRP A 876 38.00 36.73 -0.47
N GLU A 877 38.41 36.07 -1.56
CA GLU A 877 38.00 36.43 -2.92
C GLU A 877 36.48 36.31 -3.10
N MET A 878 35.90 35.21 -2.58
CA MET A 878 34.46 34.99 -2.62
C MET A 878 33.70 36.06 -1.82
N ALA A 879 34.16 36.38 -0.61
CA ALA A 879 33.56 37.40 0.25
C ALA A 879 33.62 38.80 -0.37
N GLN A 880 34.77 39.19 -0.95
CA GLN A 880 34.89 40.47 -1.67
C GLN A 880 34.01 40.54 -2.91
N TYR A 881 33.86 39.42 -3.64
CA TYR A 881 32.95 39.35 -4.78
C TYR A 881 31.50 39.50 -4.34
N LEU A 882 31.07 38.77 -3.31
CA LEU A 882 29.73 38.86 -2.74
C LEU A 882 29.41 40.29 -2.28
N ASP A 883 30.37 40.97 -1.66
CA ASP A 883 30.19 42.35 -1.21
C ASP A 883 30.04 43.31 -2.40
N ARG A 884 30.85 43.18 -3.45
CA ARG A 884 30.85 44.11 -4.59
C ARG A 884 29.78 43.84 -5.65
N ARG A 885 29.44 42.57 -5.88
CA ARG A 885 28.64 42.11 -7.03
C ARG A 885 27.40 41.30 -6.65
N GLY A 886 27.29 40.86 -5.39
CA GLY A 886 26.19 40.00 -4.94
C GLY A 886 26.32 38.54 -5.41
N ALA A 887 25.18 37.85 -5.49
CA ALA A 887 25.11 36.45 -5.91
C ALA A 887 25.53 36.26 -7.39
N PRO A 888 26.06 35.09 -7.78
CA PRO A 888 26.49 34.83 -9.15
C PRO A 888 25.31 34.86 -10.11
N ALA A 889 25.48 35.41 -11.31
CA ALA A 889 24.42 35.43 -12.32
C ALA A 889 24.15 34.03 -12.89
N LEU A 890 22.88 33.71 -13.18
CA LEU A 890 22.51 32.46 -13.88
C LEU A 890 23.12 32.43 -15.30
N PRO A 891 23.37 31.23 -15.87
CA PRO A 891 23.84 31.09 -17.26
C PRO A 891 22.90 31.73 -18.29
N ASP A 892 23.47 32.13 -19.43
CA ASP A 892 22.70 32.61 -20.58
C ASP A 892 21.72 31.55 -21.11
N GLY A 893 20.59 31.99 -21.68
CA GLY A 893 19.55 31.10 -22.20
C GLY A 893 18.44 30.69 -21.22
N ARG A 894 18.49 31.13 -19.95
CA ARG A 894 17.40 30.94 -18.97
C ARG A 894 16.25 31.94 -19.15
N SER A 895 15.05 31.59 -18.73
CA SER A 895 13.86 32.46 -18.79
C SER A 895 14.01 33.69 -17.88
N ALA A 896 13.32 34.79 -18.23
CA ALA A 896 13.31 35.98 -17.40
C ALA A 896 12.69 35.69 -16.02
N GLU A 897 11.67 34.83 -16.02
CA GLU A 897 10.94 34.37 -14.84
C GLU A 897 11.86 33.58 -13.89
N LEU A 898 12.71 32.67 -14.39
CA LEU A 898 13.67 31.95 -13.54
C LEU A 898 14.75 32.89 -12.99
N ARG A 899 15.20 33.88 -13.78
CA ARG A 899 16.18 34.88 -13.28
C ARG A 899 15.58 35.77 -12.18
N ASP A 900 14.33 36.18 -12.31
CA ASP A 900 13.62 36.96 -11.29
C ASP A 900 13.35 36.12 -10.02
N PHE A 901 12.94 34.87 -10.19
CA PHE A 901 12.77 33.94 -9.06
C PHE A 901 14.08 33.77 -8.27
N TYR A 902 15.19 33.59 -8.99
CA TYR A 902 16.51 33.47 -8.38
C TYR A 902 16.94 34.75 -7.66
N SER A 903 16.77 35.93 -8.26
CA SER A 903 17.16 37.21 -7.65
C SER A 903 16.40 37.48 -6.34
N ARG A 904 15.11 37.12 -6.28
CA ARG A 904 14.28 37.22 -5.06
C ARG A 904 14.69 36.26 -3.95
N CYS A 905 15.38 35.16 -4.28
CA CYS A 905 15.98 34.27 -3.29
C CYS A 905 17.33 34.80 -2.79
N THR A 906 18.15 35.37 -3.69
CA THR A 906 19.55 35.75 -3.42
C THR A 906 19.78 37.25 -3.29
N ALA A 907 18.80 37.99 -2.76
CA ALA A 907 18.99 39.41 -2.45
C ALA A 907 20.08 39.59 -1.37
N LYS A 908 20.93 40.62 -1.53
CA LYS A 908 22.05 40.89 -0.60
C LYS A 908 21.52 41.20 0.80
N THR A 909 20.51 42.07 0.90
CA THR A 909 19.82 42.39 2.16
C THR A 909 18.84 41.27 2.53
N ARG A 910 18.87 40.80 3.79
CA ARG A 910 18.00 39.70 4.24
C ARG A 910 16.50 40.01 4.10
N SER A 911 16.08 41.25 4.35
CA SER A 911 14.68 41.68 4.32
C SER A 911 14.09 41.82 2.92
N GLU A 912 14.95 41.88 1.90
CA GLU A 912 14.54 41.93 0.50
C GLU A 912 14.26 40.53 -0.07
N ARG A 913 14.70 39.48 0.63
CA ARG A 913 14.45 38.09 0.21
C ARG A 913 12.99 37.74 0.41
N ASN A 914 12.39 37.09 -0.59
CA ASN A 914 11.00 36.65 -0.50
C ASN A 914 10.90 35.42 0.42
N SER A 915 9.84 35.36 1.22
CA SER A 915 9.51 34.19 2.03
C SER A 915 9.14 32.99 1.13
N ALA A 916 9.20 31.77 1.68
CA ALA A 916 8.79 30.57 0.97
C ALA A 916 7.35 30.64 0.43
N GLN A 917 6.45 31.33 1.15
CA GLN A 917 5.08 31.57 0.71
C GLN A 917 5.03 32.46 -0.53
N GLN A 918 5.72 33.61 -0.49
CA GLN A 918 5.79 34.55 -1.61
C GLN A 918 6.46 33.92 -2.84
N LEU A 919 7.45 33.04 -2.63
CA LEU A 919 8.09 32.29 -3.71
C LEU A 919 7.15 31.27 -4.37
N LEU A 920 6.27 30.61 -3.61
CA LEU A 920 5.25 29.70 -4.17
C LEU A 920 4.23 30.42 -5.06
N GLU A 921 3.98 31.70 -4.80
CA GLU A 921 3.08 32.55 -5.58
C GLU A 921 3.78 33.17 -6.80
N HIS A 922 5.11 33.02 -6.91
CA HIS A 922 5.90 33.62 -7.98
C HIS A 922 5.56 33.04 -9.36
N GLU A 923 5.59 33.90 -10.39
CA GLU A 923 5.22 33.56 -11.78
C GLU A 923 5.97 32.33 -12.33
N PHE A 924 7.26 32.20 -11.98
CA PHE A 924 8.07 31.04 -12.37
C PHE A 924 7.45 29.70 -11.91
N LEU A 925 6.81 29.64 -10.74
CA LEU A 925 6.20 28.41 -10.21
C LEU A 925 4.72 28.26 -10.61
N THR A 926 3.99 29.36 -10.82
CA THR A 926 2.53 29.34 -11.04
C THR A 926 2.11 29.25 -12.51
N LYS A 927 2.98 29.61 -13.47
CA LYS A 927 2.62 29.66 -14.90
C LYS A 927 2.75 28.28 -15.58
N LYS A 928 1.63 27.75 -16.10
CA LYS A 928 1.59 26.46 -16.84
C LYS A 928 2.47 26.52 -18.11
N PRO A 929 3.27 25.48 -18.43
CA PRO A 929 4.02 25.41 -19.68
C PRO A 929 3.03 25.22 -20.86
N GLY A 930 2.69 26.33 -21.52
CA GLY A 930 1.70 26.35 -22.60
C GLY A 930 1.28 27.75 -23.06
N SER A 931 1.57 28.81 -22.29
CA SER A 931 1.31 30.19 -22.71
C SER A 931 2.51 30.88 -23.37
N TYR A 932 3.30 30.16 -24.17
CA TYR A 932 4.22 30.82 -25.09
C TYR A 932 3.39 31.41 -26.22
N THR A 933 2.87 32.62 -26.01
CA THR A 933 2.52 33.48 -27.13
C THR A 933 3.77 33.63 -27.98
N LEU A 934 3.67 33.23 -29.24
CA LEU A 934 4.55 33.67 -30.32
C LEU A 934 4.59 35.20 -30.27
N ARG A 935 5.53 35.77 -29.50
CA ARG A 935 5.90 37.17 -29.69
C ARG A 935 6.60 37.21 -31.03
N ALA A 936 5.92 37.88 -31.96
CA ALA A 936 6.38 38.17 -33.30
C ALA A 936 7.85 38.57 -33.31
N LYS A 937 8.59 38.04 -34.29
CA LYS A 937 9.88 38.60 -34.71
C LYS A 937 9.72 40.12 -34.89
N PRO A 938 10.54 40.97 -34.25
CA PRO A 938 10.72 42.32 -34.75
C PRO A 938 11.38 42.19 -36.12
N ARG A 939 10.74 42.76 -37.14
CA ARG A 939 11.39 43.01 -38.43
C ARG A 939 12.63 43.85 -38.18
N TRP A 940 13.74 43.43 -38.80
CA TRP A 940 15.03 44.10 -38.87
C TRP A 940 14.92 45.63 -38.92
N PHE A 941 15.61 46.32 -38.01
CA PHE A 941 16.70 47.27 -38.28
C PHE A 941 17.52 47.49 -37.01
#